data_AF-A0A1S1J5Q9-F1
#
_entry.id   AF-A0A1S1J5Q9-F1
#
_cell.length_a   1.000
_cell.length_b   1.000
_cell.length_c   1.000
_cell.angle_alpha   90.00
_cell.angle_beta   90.00
_cell.angle_gamma   90.00
#
_symmetry.space_group_name_H-M   'P 1'
#
loop_
_entity.id
_entity.type
_entity.pdbx_description
1 polymer ?
#
loop_
_entity_poly.entity_id
_entity_poly.type
_entity_poly.pdbx_seq_one_letter_code
_entity_poly.pdbx_strand_id
1 'polypeptide(L)'
;MSAQGLPCRTTEENAKVYRNSPKSLQEKKDFEAFTKTFTLQRKSKTSKTAATPTYVIPVVFHIYGDVQSGKTITYEKIVNHLAQLNDDFNGRNADYQTVEPFFQARRGTLNIEFKLAKKDPNGGCTTGVVFHAAKNGYGNGGGYDDQIAADAWDNKKYMNVYIQNDLYNEGVFNNSGVAWYPDSGMTANNTARVVFNGAYLYDNSYSKEFSATLTHEFGHFLNLIHTFEGGCSGTDEVADTPAEDGQHTLACTPGTNCTGDKVNIENYMGYNGAQGCYKMYTQGQIDRMLAALQHPARITLWQPQNLIDTGVNTTESSLVATGTTFKEAIINDGSFDTASVVTLSGGKTFALSSGTLSAGTHFTHTFPAGITPVVTVNSNGQVTVTLSGKATNHAAAQNTTAGITFLPAAFTGGTTGLSCTALFYNLRFTDPYGIFFVDMPDINISSNLVWKFFDIAKGDDTSFGGWRYAANALKIETYGKRLTCESGSRNITLLAQNTAVGPTSNMTAPGAYPNQLDLRTASYTAWDGKSGYVGFEYKIDGLPCYGWFKISVAANGDGYTISEYAYNTQPNAPIYTGVTNKTAVVLSESILYEAEANDGGVTTTSTISLSTNNGTFTKSTGTLTAGTDYTITGVPSGLTAVLTLQGNSKVVVSFTGKATAHLPANDAAVTITFKDAAITGGIATLDMSSKTINLKFDAPYGVFYVNNPDYVASAAQTWQYFDLGIGDNTEYGAWQFAAAALKVETYGKRLVGPAGTRNISLITEGTTIGASSNFVTPGAAYPDQLDLRTASYTAWDNQTGYIGFEYKSRGRTCYGWMHVKVEAGGVGYSVLDYAYNTKPNESIQAGTQAPVTVLAPSSLTATVNNTSLQAQLTWVNNATNATNIVVERAGADNVFAEITTLASTAVTYTNTGLTAGSTYKYRVRAKANSIYSAYSNEVTATLTAGSAYCTAQGNNNYEYINSVTIGSFTNTSGKDAGGYANLTSKTVTVTPGTATSVSLAAGFSGGSYLEYWGVWIDYNKNNVFDASEKVIDGISSTGTATGSFTPIAFTGTTRMRIVMKYYSNPSACGNIGDGDVEDYTVVAGTAPNPTTLPTPTNIGNSGVYSSGFYASWNTVANATSYEVQLNNAATGWTTFGTSTTYYLWVPKQGTQTVYQFRVRAKNATDASNWSAPLTIDLQNGSAGADQTDFTKSFTMYPNPASDVVNFNFANLNLADTKITIYDSTGNVIDIVKNTLSYPVNRLRKGVYIVVATDGSFTDTKKLLVK
;
A
#
# COMPACT_ATOMS: atom_id res chain seq x y z
N MET A 1 42.91 -17.93 -2.13
CA MET A 1 41.82 -18.91 -2.35
C MET A 1 41.77 -19.20 -3.83
N SER A 2 41.82 -20.47 -4.24
CA SER A 2 41.77 -20.86 -5.66
C SER A 2 40.39 -20.53 -6.24
N ALA A 3 40.37 -19.88 -7.40
CA ALA A 3 39.16 -19.37 -8.06
C ALA A 3 38.26 -20.45 -8.70
N GLN A 4 38.38 -21.72 -8.28
CA GLN A 4 37.58 -22.86 -8.77
C GLN A 4 36.18 -22.96 -8.15
N GLY A 5 35.78 -22.02 -7.28
CA GLY A 5 34.51 -22.08 -6.53
C GLY A 5 33.71 -20.79 -6.56
N LEU A 6 33.66 -20.07 -7.69
CA LEU A 6 32.92 -18.81 -7.82
C LEU A 6 31.61 -19.07 -8.59
N PRO A 7 30.48 -19.27 -7.90
CA PRO A 7 29.25 -19.76 -8.54
C PRO A 7 28.58 -18.67 -9.37
N CYS A 8 28.44 -18.91 -10.68
CA CYS A 8 27.42 -18.23 -11.47
C CYS A 8 26.06 -18.89 -11.14
N ARG A 9 25.12 -18.13 -10.59
CA ARG A 9 23.81 -18.67 -10.17
C ARG A 9 22.73 -18.53 -11.23
N THR A 10 23.11 -18.36 -12.51
CA THR A 10 22.17 -18.18 -13.63
C THR A 10 21.05 -19.22 -13.63
N THR A 11 21.35 -20.51 -13.50
CA THR A 11 20.31 -21.55 -13.43
C THR A 11 19.37 -21.37 -12.25
N GLU A 12 19.92 -21.16 -11.05
CA GLU A 12 19.16 -21.05 -9.81
C GLU A 12 18.22 -19.84 -9.83
N GLU A 13 18.72 -18.69 -10.29
CA GLU A 13 17.96 -17.45 -10.34
C GLU A 13 16.89 -17.47 -11.44
N ASN A 14 17.19 -18.02 -12.63
CA ASN A 14 16.17 -18.21 -13.67
C ASN A 14 15.12 -19.25 -13.24
N ALA A 15 15.51 -20.29 -12.47
CA ALA A 15 14.55 -21.25 -11.91
C ALA A 15 13.58 -20.60 -10.89
N LYS A 16 14.02 -19.58 -10.14
CA LYS A 16 13.11 -18.76 -9.31
C LYS A 16 12.09 -18.02 -10.19
N VAL A 17 12.54 -17.38 -11.27
CA VAL A 17 11.65 -16.70 -12.23
C VAL A 17 10.60 -17.66 -12.79
N TYR A 18 11.00 -18.85 -13.24
CA TYR A 18 10.07 -19.85 -13.79
C TYR A 18 9.12 -20.45 -12.76
N ARG A 19 9.56 -20.65 -11.51
CA ARG A 19 8.67 -21.10 -10.42
C ARG A 19 7.61 -20.06 -10.09
N ASN A 20 7.98 -18.78 -10.15
CA ASN A 20 7.10 -17.67 -9.79
C ASN A 20 6.22 -17.20 -10.97
N SER A 21 6.57 -17.55 -12.20
CA SER A 21 5.87 -17.13 -13.43
C SER A 21 5.61 -18.33 -14.36
N PRO A 22 4.40 -18.91 -14.34
CA PRO A 22 4.00 -19.96 -15.28
C PRO A 22 4.11 -19.52 -16.75
N LYS A 23 3.93 -18.22 -17.04
CA LYS A 23 4.06 -17.65 -18.38
C LYS A 23 5.51 -17.70 -18.86
N SER A 24 6.46 -17.30 -18.02
CA SER A 24 7.89 -17.37 -18.32
C SER A 24 8.37 -18.81 -18.53
N LEU A 25 7.85 -19.75 -17.73
CA LEU A 25 8.12 -21.17 -17.92
C LEU A 25 7.57 -21.70 -19.25
N GLN A 26 6.37 -21.27 -19.66
CA GLN A 26 5.79 -21.65 -20.94
C GLN A 26 6.57 -21.04 -22.11
N GLU A 27 6.92 -19.75 -22.04
CA GLU A 27 7.73 -19.05 -23.03
C GLU A 27 9.10 -19.73 -23.21
N LYS A 28 9.76 -20.13 -22.12
CA LYS A 28 10.98 -20.95 -22.19
C LYS A 28 10.75 -22.23 -23.00
N LYS A 29 9.72 -23.01 -22.71
CA LYS A 29 9.45 -24.28 -23.41
C LYS A 29 9.20 -24.07 -24.90
N ASP A 30 8.40 -23.06 -25.23
CA ASP A 30 8.08 -22.71 -26.62
C ASP A 30 9.33 -22.25 -27.37
N PHE A 31 10.18 -21.46 -26.70
CA PHE A 31 11.42 -20.97 -27.26
C PHE A 31 12.48 -22.08 -27.42
N GLU A 32 12.52 -23.08 -26.52
CA GLU A 32 13.36 -24.28 -26.71
C GLU A 32 12.93 -25.07 -27.96
N ALA A 33 11.62 -25.26 -28.16
CA ALA A 33 11.09 -25.93 -29.35
C ALA A 33 11.42 -25.17 -30.65
N PHE A 34 11.28 -23.84 -30.62
CA PHE A 34 11.71 -22.97 -31.71
C PHE A 34 13.21 -23.08 -31.98
N THR A 35 14.04 -23.03 -30.94
CA THR A 35 15.50 -23.09 -31.04
C THR A 35 15.96 -24.41 -31.68
N LYS A 36 15.39 -25.55 -31.26
CA LYS A 36 15.67 -26.86 -31.87
C LYS A 36 15.31 -26.88 -33.36
N THR A 37 14.16 -26.32 -33.72
CA THR A 37 13.73 -26.23 -35.13
C THR A 37 14.65 -25.31 -35.94
N PHE A 38 14.99 -24.14 -35.40
CA PHE A 38 15.85 -23.15 -36.04
C PHE A 38 17.26 -23.70 -36.31
N THR A 39 17.87 -24.34 -35.33
CA THR A 39 19.20 -24.94 -35.47
C THR A 39 19.22 -26.09 -36.49
N LEU A 40 18.20 -26.96 -36.51
CA LEU A 40 18.07 -28.01 -37.52
C LEU A 40 17.93 -27.45 -38.95
N GLN A 41 17.10 -26.41 -39.13
CA GLN A 41 16.93 -25.75 -40.43
C GLN A 41 18.23 -25.11 -40.94
N ARG A 42 19.04 -24.55 -40.03
CA ARG A 42 20.36 -24.00 -40.38
C ARG A 42 21.34 -25.08 -40.79
N LYS A 43 21.37 -26.21 -40.09
CA LYS A 43 22.18 -27.39 -40.48
C LYS A 43 21.78 -27.96 -41.85
N SER A 44 20.51 -27.85 -42.26
CA SER A 44 20.03 -28.35 -43.56
C SER A 44 20.24 -27.40 -44.75
N LYS A 45 20.64 -26.14 -44.54
CA LYS A 45 20.86 -25.17 -45.63
C LYS A 45 22.26 -25.33 -46.23
N THR A 46 22.35 -25.87 -47.46
CA THR A 46 23.60 -26.07 -48.23
C THR A 46 24.08 -24.85 -49.03
N SER A 47 23.38 -23.70 -48.98
CA SER A 47 23.67 -22.54 -49.83
C SER A 47 24.56 -21.48 -49.14
N LYS A 48 25.80 -21.32 -49.63
CA LYS A 48 26.83 -20.35 -49.21
C LYS A 48 26.65 -18.92 -49.78
N THR A 49 25.42 -18.43 -49.97
CA THR A 49 25.19 -17.21 -50.78
C THR A 49 24.51 -16.02 -50.10
N ALA A 50 24.23 -16.07 -48.80
CA ALA A 50 23.82 -14.86 -48.05
C ALA A 50 24.99 -14.37 -47.19
N ALA A 51 25.37 -13.09 -47.32
CA ALA A 51 26.32 -12.46 -46.42
C ALA A 51 25.82 -12.58 -44.97
N THR A 52 26.66 -13.08 -44.06
CA THR A 52 26.31 -13.17 -42.64
C THR A 52 26.07 -11.75 -42.10
N PRO A 53 24.86 -11.40 -41.63
CA PRO A 53 24.61 -10.08 -41.07
C PRO A 53 25.52 -9.87 -39.85
N THR A 54 26.12 -8.68 -39.74
CA THR A 54 26.76 -8.23 -38.50
C THR A 54 25.66 -7.75 -37.55
N TYR A 55 25.54 -8.36 -36.38
CA TYR A 55 24.61 -7.94 -35.34
C TYR A 55 25.26 -6.88 -34.47
N VAL A 56 24.66 -5.71 -34.31
CA VAL A 56 25.14 -4.70 -33.36
C VAL A 56 24.17 -4.62 -32.20
N ILE A 57 24.66 -4.71 -30.96
CA ILE A 57 23.85 -4.62 -29.74
C ILE A 57 24.27 -3.39 -28.94
N PRO A 58 23.36 -2.41 -28.73
CA PRO A 58 23.63 -1.29 -27.84
C PRO A 58 23.68 -1.75 -26.38
N VAL A 59 24.76 -1.41 -25.67
CA VAL A 59 24.99 -1.80 -24.28
C VAL A 59 25.11 -0.57 -23.39
N VAL A 60 24.56 -0.65 -22.19
CA VAL A 60 24.80 0.30 -21.10
C VAL A 60 25.35 -0.43 -19.88
N PHE A 61 26.40 0.12 -19.27
CA PHE A 61 26.97 -0.35 -18.01
C PHE A 61 26.57 0.56 -16.86
N HIS A 62 25.93 0.00 -15.84
CA HIS A 62 25.58 0.68 -14.59
C HIS A 62 26.55 0.25 -13.49
N ILE A 63 27.41 1.16 -13.05
CA ILE A 63 28.48 0.90 -12.07
C ILE A 63 28.02 1.36 -10.69
N TYR A 64 27.93 0.44 -9.72
CA TYR A 64 27.51 0.77 -8.35
C TYR A 64 28.71 0.78 -7.42
N GLY A 65 29.12 1.99 -7.02
CA GLY A 65 30.38 2.20 -6.32
C GLY A 65 31.59 2.13 -7.27
N ASP A 66 32.49 3.08 -7.15
CA ASP A 66 33.70 3.24 -7.98
C ASP A 66 34.90 2.44 -7.46
N VAL A 67 34.79 1.81 -6.28
CA VAL A 67 35.77 0.89 -5.71
C VAL A 67 35.07 -0.39 -5.28
N GLN A 68 35.49 -1.53 -5.83
CA GLN A 68 34.93 -2.86 -5.54
C GLN A 68 36.07 -3.81 -5.14
N SER A 69 35.99 -4.36 -3.93
CA SER A 69 37.05 -5.20 -3.33
C SER A 69 38.46 -4.57 -3.41
N GLY A 70 38.56 -3.26 -3.14
CA GLY A 70 39.81 -2.51 -3.17
C GLY A 70 40.33 -2.15 -4.57
N LYS A 71 39.60 -2.51 -5.64
CA LYS A 71 39.95 -2.16 -7.02
C LYS A 71 39.06 -1.03 -7.54
N THR A 72 39.69 0.02 -8.05
CA THR A 72 38.96 1.12 -8.70
C THR A 72 38.42 0.69 -10.06
N ILE A 73 37.16 1.02 -10.33
CA ILE A 73 36.47 0.79 -11.59
C ILE A 73 36.50 2.08 -12.40
N THR A 74 37.05 2.03 -13.61
CA THR A 74 37.16 3.20 -14.49
C THR A 74 36.45 2.95 -15.82
N TYR A 75 36.08 4.03 -16.51
CA TYR A 75 35.53 3.95 -17.86
C TYR A 75 36.42 3.15 -18.82
N GLU A 76 37.74 3.36 -18.74
CA GLU A 76 38.72 2.67 -19.59
C GLU A 76 38.71 1.16 -19.36
N LYS A 77 38.57 0.69 -18.11
CA LYS A 77 38.41 -0.74 -17.81
C LYS A 77 37.18 -1.33 -18.49
N ILE A 78 36.05 -0.63 -18.48
CA ILE A 78 34.83 -1.08 -19.15
C ILE A 78 35.04 -1.16 -20.67
N VAL A 79 35.66 -0.14 -21.27
CA VAL A 79 35.95 -0.11 -22.71
C VAL A 79 36.87 -1.27 -23.12
N ASN A 80 37.98 -1.47 -22.39
CA ASN A 80 38.94 -2.52 -22.68
C ASN A 80 38.33 -3.92 -22.52
N HIS A 81 37.49 -4.10 -21.49
CA HIS A 81 36.82 -5.36 -21.26
C HIS A 81 35.75 -5.66 -22.33
N LEU A 82 34.97 -4.65 -22.76
CA LEU A 82 34.02 -4.81 -23.86
C LEU A 82 34.71 -5.12 -25.19
N ALA A 83 35.90 -4.57 -25.43
CA ALA A 83 36.72 -4.90 -26.60
C ALA A 83 37.15 -6.38 -26.59
N GLN A 84 37.65 -6.88 -25.45
CA GLN A 84 38.01 -8.30 -25.30
C GLN A 84 36.80 -9.22 -25.49
N LEU A 85 35.64 -8.88 -24.91
CA LEU A 85 34.40 -9.62 -25.11
C LEU A 85 34.03 -9.68 -26.59
N ASN A 86 34.13 -8.57 -27.30
CA ASN A 86 33.91 -8.55 -28.76
C ASN A 86 34.92 -9.41 -29.51
N ASP A 87 36.16 -9.56 -29.04
CA ASP A 87 37.13 -10.46 -29.65
C ASP A 87 36.76 -11.93 -29.43
N ASP A 88 36.33 -12.30 -28.22
CA ASP A 88 35.92 -13.67 -27.87
C ASP A 88 34.75 -14.17 -28.73
N PHE A 89 33.68 -13.37 -28.84
CA PHE A 89 32.49 -13.74 -29.64
C PHE A 89 32.79 -13.92 -31.14
N ASN A 90 33.81 -13.22 -31.64
CA ASN A 90 34.20 -13.23 -33.05
C ASN A 90 35.39 -14.15 -33.34
N GLY A 91 35.93 -14.88 -32.35
CA GLY A 91 37.12 -15.71 -32.50
C GLY A 91 38.38 -14.92 -32.89
N ARG A 92 38.45 -13.66 -32.46
CA ARG A 92 39.62 -12.76 -32.65
C ARG A 92 40.56 -12.77 -31.45
N ASN A 93 40.21 -13.47 -30.37
CA ASN A 93 41.10 -13.71 -29.25
C ASN A 93 42.37 -14.44 -29.71
N ALA A 94 43.54 -13.96 -29.25
CA ALA A 94 44.85 -14.41 -29.72
C ALA A 94 45.09 -15.94 -29.63
N ASP A 95 44.45 -16.60 -28.68
CA ASP A 95 44.54 -18.02 -28.36
C ASP A 95 43.47 -18.89 -29.08
N TYR A 96 42.58 -18.30 -29.88
CA TYR A 96 41.53 -19.01 -30.61
C TYR A 96 42.07 -20.13 -31.52
N GLN A 97 43.25 -19.90 -32.13
CA GLN A 97 43.93 -20.89 -32.99
C GLN A 97 44.63 -22.01 -32.22
N THR A 98 44.71 -21.88 -30.90
CA THR A 98 45.35 -22.85 -29.99
C THR A 98 44.34 -23.72 -29.24
N VAL A 99 43.06 -23.67 -29.65
CA VAL A 99 42.03 -24.61 -29.22
C VAL A 99 42.53 -26.04 -29.44
N GLU A 100 42.21 -26.93 -28.52
CA GLU A 100 42.65 -28.31 -28.53
C GLU A 100 42.22 -29.02 -29.83
N PRO A 101 43.09 -29.83 -30.47
CA PRO A 101 42.86 -30.37 -31.82
C PRO A 101 41.52 -31.09 -32.03
N PHE A 102 40.96 -31.78 -31.02
CA PHE A 102 39.67 -32.45 -31.11
C PHE A 102 38.50 -31.45 -31.24
N PHE A 103 38.63 -30.26 -30.68
CA PHE A 103 37.62 -29.21 -30.69
C PHE A 103 37.81 -28.17 -31.80
N GLN A 104 38.97 -28.13 -32.46
CA GLN A 104 39.27 -27.15 -33.51
C GLN A 104 38.25 -27.10 -34.65
N ALA A 105 37.68 -28.23 -35.05
CA ALA A 105 36.67 -28.28 -36.12
C ALA A 105 35.26 -27.85 -35.65
N ARG A 106 35.04 -27.76 -34.34
CA ARG A 106 33.74 -27.47 -33.72
C ARG A 106 33.57 -26.01 -33.34
N ARG A 107 34.65 -25.23 -33.33
CA ARG A 107 34.61 -23.81 -32.95
C ARG A 107 33.77 -22.98 -33.92
N GLY A 108 33.02 -22.04 -33.37
CA GLY A 108 32.17 -21.13 -34.12
C GLY A 108 32.45 -19.69 -33.78
N THR A 109 32.15 -18.79 -34.72
CA THR A 109 32.19 -17.34 -34.50
C THR A 109 30.80 -16.75 -34.74
N LEU A 110 30.43 -15.77 -33.92
CA LEU A 110 29.21 -14.98 -34.09
C LEU A 110 29.65 -13.59 -34.54
N ASN A 111 29.26 -13.18 -35.74
CA ASN A 111 29.50 -11.83 -36.27
C ASN A 111 28.62 -10.81 -35.51
N ILE A 112 28.98 -10.52 -34.26
CA ILE A 112 28.26 -9.64 -33.33
C ILE A 112 29.21 -8.61 -32.75
N GLU A 113 28.72 -7.38 -32.57
CA GLU A 113 29.45 -6.28 -31.97
C GLU A 113 28.60 -5.63 -30.88
N PHE A 114 29.05 -5.71 -29.64
CA PHE A 114 28.47 -5.01 -28.50
C PHE A 114 29.08 -3.61 -28.42
N LYS A 115 28.25 -2.57 -28.56
CA LYS A 115 28.70 -1.16 -28.55
C LYS A 115 28.09 -0.42 -27.38
N LEU A 116 28.93 0.32 -26.65
CA LEU A 116 28.43 1.29 -25.68
C LEU A 116 27.50 2.28 -26.39
N ALA A 117 26.29 2.42 -25.86
CA ALA A 117 25.30 3.37 -26.33
C ALA A 117 25.89 4.79 -26.39
N LYS A 118 25.47 5.56 -27.40
CA LYS A 118 25.87 6.97 -27.58
C LYS A 118 24.73 7.95 -27.33
N LYS A 119 23.50 7.44 -27.27
CA LYS A 119 22.31 8.17 -26.82
C LYS A 119 21.70 7.50 -25.60
N ASP A 120 21.42 8.28 -24.57
CA ASP A 120 20.65 7.87 -23.39
C ASP A 120 19.14 7.78 -23.73
N PRO A 121 18.30 7.28 -22.81
CA PRO A 121 16.85 7.15 -23.05
C PRO A 121 16.13 8.47 -23.33
N ASN A 122 16.71 9.61 -22.96
CA ASN A 122 16.18 10.95 -23.22
C ASN A 122 16.71 11.54 -24.54
N GLY A 123 17.49 10.78 -25.31
CA GLY A 123 18.11 11.20 -26.57
C GLY A 123 19.38 12.05 -26.39
N GLY A 124 19.86 12.22 -25.16
CA GLY A 124 21.08 12.96 -24.85
C GLY A 124 22.33 12.14 -25.11
N CYS A 125 23.46 12.81 -25.30
CA CYS A 125 24.75 12.16 -25.46
C CYS A 125 25.16 11.42 -24.20
N THR A 126 25.68 10.21 -24.38
CA THR A 126 26.17 9.39 -23.28
C THR A 126 27.40 8.60 -23.70
N THR A 127 28.19 8.21 -22.70
CA THR A 127 29.32 7.30 -22.86
C THR A 127 28.88 5.84 -22.91
N GLY A 128 27.63 5.55 -22.51
CA GLY A 128 27.11 4.20 -22.27
C GLY A 128 27.56 3.61 -20.93
N VAL A 129 28.22 4.40 -20.07
CA VAL A 129 28.65 3.99 -18.72
C VAL A 129 28.12 5.00 -17.70
N VAL A 130 27.35 4.52 -16.73
CA VAL A 130 26.69 5.33 -15.72
C VAL A 130 27.20 4.92 -14.34
N PHE A 131 27.72 5.86 -13.56
CA PHE A 131 28.16 5.61 -12.19
C PHE A 131 27.06 6.00 -11.20
N HIS A 132 26.78 5.09 -10.28
CA HIS A 132 25.79 5.19 -9.22
C HIS A 132 26.45 5.07 -7.85
N ALA A 133 25.75 5.52 -6.81
CA ALA A 133 26.10 5.18 -5.43
C ALA A 133 26.13 3.65 -5.26
N ALA A 134 26.94 3.15 -4.32
CA ALA A 134 27.04 1.72 -4.08
C ALA A 134 25.67 1.11 -3.73
N LYS A 135 25.29 0.03 -4.44
CA LYS A 135 24.12 -0.81 -4.21
C LYS A 135 24.51 -2.26 -4.49
N ASN A 136 23.80 -3.19 -3.87
CA ASN A 136 24.01 -4.63 -3.97
C ASN A 136 22.69 -5.33 -4.30
N GLY A 137 22.76 -6.61 -4.67
CA GLY A 137 21.58 -7.49 -4.69
C GLY A 137 20.86 -7.65 -6.03
N TYR A 138 21.30 -7.00 -7.13
CA TYR A 138 20.61 -7.12 -8.41
C TYR A 138 20.79 -8.49 -9.07
N GLY A 139 21.69 -9.32 -8.53
CA GLY A 139 21.83 -10.73 -8.88
C GLY A 139 20.64 -11.61 -8.47
N ASN A 140 19.75 -11.14 -7.57
CA ASN A 140 18.60 -11.94 -7.12
C ASN A 140 17.48 -12.01 -8.16
N GLY A 141 16.91 -13.19 -8.38
CA GLY A 141 15.73 -13.45 -9.24
C GLY A 141 14.39 -12.94 -8.68
N GLY A 142 14.42 -11.98 -7.75
CA GLY A 142 13.25 -11.32 -7.16
C GLY A 142 13.61 -10.43 -5.96
N GLY A 143 12.72 -9.51 -5.57
CA GLY A 143 12.87 -8.63 -4.40
C GLY A 143 13.60 -7.31 -4.64
N TYR A 144 14.19 -7.14 -5.82
CA TYR A 144 14.89 -5.91 -6.25
C TYR A 144 14.33 -5.32 -7.56
N ASP A 145 13.25 -5.88 -8.08
CA ASP A 145 12.75 -5.61 -9.44
C ASP A 145 12.41 -4.12 -9.66
N ASP A 146 11.81 -3.45 -8.67
CA ASP A 146 11.51 -2.01 -8.75
C ASP A 146 12.78 -1.15 -8.86
N GLN A 147 13.84 -1.52 -8.11
CA GLN A 147 15.11 -0.79 -8.12
C GLN A 147 15.87 -1.02 -9.44
N ILE A 148 15.83 -2.24 -9.93
CA ILE A 148 16.40 -2.63 -11.22
C ILE A 148 15.70 -1.87 -12.35
N ALA A 149 14.35 -1.90 -12.38
CA ALA A 149 13.56 -1.25 -13.41
C ALA A 149 13.70 0.28 -13.38
N ALA A 150 13.87 0.88 -12.19
CA ALA A 150 14.12 2.32 -12.05
C ALA A 150 15.49 2.75 -12.59
N ASP A 151 16.51 1.90 -12.46
CA ASP A 151 17.86 2.20 -12.94
C ASP A 151 18.08 1.77 -14.41
N ALA A 152 17.27 0.82 -14.91
CA ALA A 152 17.36 0.25 -16.25
C ALA A 152 17.09 1.28 -17.35
N TRP A 153 17.83 1.17 -18.44
CA TRP A 153 17.41 1.74 -19.72
C TRP A 153 16.48 0.75 -20.43
N ASP A 154 15.62 1.25 -21.34
CA ASP A 154 14.61 0.42 -22.03
C ASP A 154 15.23 -0.87 -22.59
N ASN A 155 14.83 -2.02 -22.04
CA ASN A 155 15.38 -3.33 -22.40
C ASN A 155 15.08 -3.74 -23.85
N LYS A 156 14.16 -3.05 -24.55
CA LYS A 156 13.96 -3.23 -26.00
C LYS A 156 15.01 -2.52 -26.82
N LYS A 157 15.67 -1.50 -26.26
CA LYS A 157 16.67 -0.66 -26.94
C LYS A 157 18.10 -0.98 -26.51
N TYR A 158 18.30 -1.31 -25.23
CA TYR A 158 19.61 -1.50 -24.62
C TYR A 158 19.73 -2.84 -23.91
N MET A 159 20.92 -3.43 -23.98
CA MET A 159 21.34 -4.47 -23.05
C MET A 159 21.89 -3.82 -21.78
N ASN A 160 21.20 -3.99 -20.67
CA ASN A 160 21.61 -3.45 -19.36
C ASN A 160 22.59 -4.41 -18.66
N VAL A 161 23.75 -3.88 -18.28
CA VAL A 161 24.79 -4.62 -17.55
C VAL A 161 25.08 -3.88 -16.24
N TYR A 162 24.92 -4.57 -15.10
CA TYR A 162 25.08 -3.98 -13.77
C TYR A 162 26.37 -4.49 -13.13
N ILE A 163 27.21 -3.58 -12.66
CA ILE A 163 28.48 -3.90 -12.02
C ILE A 163 28.38 -3.63 -10.52
N GLN A 164 28.40 -4.69 -9.70
CA GLN A 164 28.23 -4.63 -8.24
C GLN A 164 29.31 -5.45 -7.52
N ASN A 165 29.70 -5.05 -6.31
CA ASN A 165 30.69 -5.81 -5.53
C ASN A 165 30.04 -7.03 -4.82
N ASP A 166 28.80 -6.90 -4.38
CA ASP A 166 27.99 -7.99 -3.83
C ASP A 166 26.71 -8.16 -4.66
N LEU A 167 26.71 -9.20 -5.49
CA LEU A 167 25.65 -9.45 -6.47
C LEU A 167 24.33 -9.81 -5.80
N TYR A 168 24.34 -10.54 -4.68
CA TYR A 168 23.12 -11.08 -4.06
C TYR A 168 22.76 -10.41 -2.72
N ASN A 169 23.56 -9.42 -2.27
CA ASN A 169 23.39 -8.72 -1.00
C ASN A 169 23.46 -9.67 0.21
N GLU A 170 24.38 -10.64 0.14
CA GLU A 170 24.57 -11.69 1.14
C GLU A 170 25.91 -11.53 1.90
N GLY A 171 26.63 -10.42 1.68
CA GLY A 171 27.96 -10.16 2.26
C GLY A 171 29.07 -10.96 1.57
N VAL A 172 28.82 -11.48 0.37
CA VAL A 172 29.74 -12.34 -0.39
C VAL A 172 30.27 -11.59 -1.61
N PHE A 173 31.55 -11.20 -1.55
CA PHE A 173 32.18 -10.33 -2.54
C PHE A 173 32.95 -11.06 -3.65
N ASN A 174 32.84 -12.39 -3.70
CA ASN A 174 33.58 -13.22 -4.66
C ASN A 174 32.67 -13.93 -5.69
N ASN A 175 31.36 -13.66 -5.70
CA ASN A 175 30.49 -14.12 -6.79
C ASN A 175 30.93 -13.47 -8.11
N SER A 176 30.92 -14.23 -9.21
CA SER A 176 31.48 -13.80 -10.49
C SER A 176 30.48 -13.04 -11.36
N GLY A 177 29.33 -13.64 -11.62
CA GLY A 177 28.31 -13.10 -12.52
C GLY A 177 26.99 -13.85 -12.44
N VAL A 178 25.98 -13.26 -13.06
CA VAL A 178 24.67 -13.88 -13.30
C VAL A 178 23.95 -13.17 -14.45
N ALA A 179 23.21 -13.93 -15.25
CA ALA A 179 22.45 -13.41 -16.38
C ALA A 179 21.05 -14.03 -16.46
N TRP A 180 20.15 -13.37 -17.18
CA TRP A 180 18.80 -13.85 -17.43
C TRP A 180 18.60 -14.25 -18.88
N TYR A 181 17.97 -15.41 -19.07
CA TYR A 181 17.61 -15.93 -20.38
C TYR A 181 16.60 -15.02 -21.09
N PRO A 182 16.41 -15.16 -22.42
CA PRO A 182 15.38 -14.43 -23.13
C PRO A 182 13.99 -14.68 -22.52
N ASP A 183 13.37 -13.60 -22.01
CA ASP A 183 12.02 -13.60 -21.44
C ASP A 183 11.36 -12.25 -21.76
N SER A 184 10.22 -12.28 -22.44
CA SER A 184 9.52 -11.09 -22.92
C SER A 184 8.88 -10.30 -21.79
N GLY A 185 8.50 -10.96 -20.70
CA GLY A 185 7.98 -10.31 -19.49
C GLY A 185 9.05 -9.47 -18.80
N MET A 186 10.24 -10.03 -18.62
CA MET A 186 11.39 -9.31 -18.04
C MET A 186 11.81 -8.13 -18.91
N THR A 187 11.84 -8.29 -20.24
CA THR A 187 12.11 -7.18 -21.17
C THR A 187 11.03 -6.10 -21.09
N ALA A 188 9.75 -6.45 -21.00
CA ALA A 188 8.66 -5.48 -20.88
C ALA A 188 8.70 -4.72 -19.54
N ASN A 189 9.17 -5.38 -18.49
CA ASN A 189 9.25 -4.82 -17.14
C ASN A 189 10.60 -4.16 -16.83
N ASN A 190 11.49 -4.01 -17.81
CA ASN A 190 12.85 -3.47 -17.62
C ASN A 190 13.69 -4.19 -16.54
N THR A 191 13.53 -5.52 -16.42
CA THR A 191 14.28 -6.34 -15.45
C THR A 191 15.25 -7.32 -16.12
N ALA A 192 15.27 -7.40 -17.45
CA ALA A 192 16.21 -8.25 -18.18
C ALA A 192 17.63 -7.68 -18.09
N ARG A 193 18.61 -8.50 -17.67
CA ARG A 193 19.92 -7.97 -17.30
C ARG A 193 21.05 -9.01 -17.33
N VAL A 194 22.26 -8.47 -17.23
CA VAL A 194 23.46 -9.17 -16.79
C VAL A 194 23.99 -8.44 -15.57
N VAL A 195 24.42 -9.16 -14.53
CA VAL A 195 25.07 -8.60 -13.35
C VAL A 195 26.44 -9.23 -13.20
N PHE A 196 27.46 -8.42 -12.97
CA PHE A 196 28.85 -8.87 -12.94
C PHE A 196 29.62 -8.20 -11.80
N ASN A 197 30.61 -8.91 -11.26
CA ASN A 197 31.45 -8.38 -10.20
C ASN A 197 32.58 -7.50 -10.75
N GLY A 198 32.58 -6.23 -10.37
CA GLY A 198 33.56 -5.26 -10.87
C GLY A 198 34.99 -5.56 -10.46
N ALA A 199 35.22 -6.34 -9.39
CA ALA A 199 36.56 -6.78 -9.00
C ALA A 199 37.25 -7.66 -10.06
N TYR A 200 36.49 -8.19 -11.02
CA TYR A 200 36.93 -9.10 -12.08
C TYR A 200 36.96 -8.44 -13.46
N LEU A 201 36.71 -7.14 -13.53
CA LEU A 201 36.92 -6.38 -14.76
C LEU A 201 38.39 -6.41 -15.18
N TYR A 202 38.59 -6.45 -16.49
CA TYR A 202 39.91 -6.60 -17.10
C TYR A 202 40.61 -5.25 -17.12
N ASP A 203 41.84 -5.22 -16.62
CA ASP A 203 42.70 -4.03 -16.63
C ASP A 203 44.14 -4.37 -17.02
N ASN A 204 44.35 -5.46 -17.76
CA ASN A 204 45.66 -6.03 -18.09
C ASN A 204 46.50 -6.47 -16.88
N SER A 205 46.01 -6.41 -15.64
CA SER A 205 46.75 -6.80 -14.41
C SER A 205 46.33 -8.16 -13.81
N TYR A 206 45.25 -8.76 -14.32
CA TYR A 206 44.73 -10.09 -13.95
C TYR A 206 44.74 -11.02 -15.17
N SER A 207 44.58 -12.34 -15.00
CA SER A 207 44.53 -13.29 -16.14
C SER A 207 43.42 -12.92 -17.12
N LYS A 208 43.77 -12.90 -18.40
CA LYS A 208 42.89 -12.55 -19.54
C LYS A 208 41.71 -13.53 -19.68
N GLU A 209 41.91 -14.76 -19.24
CA GLU A 209 40.97 -15.86 -19.40
C GLU A 209 39.96 -15.90 -18.24
N PHE A 210 40.30 -15.34 -17.08
CA PHE A 210 39.33 -15.17 -16.00
C PHE A 210 38.42 -13.97 -16.22
N SER A 211 38.92 -12.92 -16.87
CA SER A 211 38.08 -11.79 -17.25
C SER A 211 37.04 -12.15 -18.32
N ALA A 212 37.26 -13.21 -19.11
CA ALA A 212 36.25 -13.79 -20.00
C ALA A 212 35.04 -14.42 -19.26
N THR A 213 34.96 -14.32 -17.93
CA THR A 213 33.73 -14.63 -17.19
C THR A 213 32.57 -13.70 -17.55
N LEU A 214 32.81 -12.46 -18.02
CA LEU A 214 31.72 -11.64 -18.54
C LEU A 214 31.24 -12.14 -19.92
N THR A 215 32.16 -12.67 -20.74
CA THR A 215 31.83 -13.35 -22.00
C THR A 215 30.87 -14.52 -21.74
N HIS A 216 31.09 -15.30 -20.68
CA HIS A 216 30.20 -16.36 -20.20
C HIS A 216 28.78 -15.85 -19.88
N GLU A 217 28.65 -14.78 -19.10
CA GLU A 217 27.34 -14.21 -18.77
C GLU A 217 26.59 -13.66 -19.99
N PHE A 218 27.31 -13.11 -20.97
CA PHE A 218 26.71 -12.69 -22.24
C PHE A 218 26.25 -13.90 -23.08
N GLY A 219 26.94 -15.04 -22.98
CA GLY A 219 26.47 -16.31 -23.53
C GLY A 219 25.13 -16.73 -22.95
N HIS A 220 24.96 -16.65 -21.63
CA HIS A 220 23.67 -16.88 -20.96
C HIS A 220 22.58 -15.89 -21.42
N PHE A 221 22.89 -14.59 -21.53
CA PHE A 221 21.95 -13.59 -22.06
C PHE A 221 21.46 -13.92 -23.48
N LEU A 222 22.31 -14.60 -24.27
CA LEU A 222 22.04 -15.15 -25.60
C LEU A 222 21.62 -16.63 -25.57
N ASN A 223 21.04 -17.08 -24.46
CA ASN A 223 20.38 -18.38 -24.29
C ASN A 223 21.29 -19.61 -24.17
N LEU A 224 22.59 -19.47 -23.90
CA LEU A 224 23.45 -20.63 -23.66
C LEU A 224 23.32 -21.17 -22.23
N ILE A 225 23.34 -22.49 -22.08
CA ILE A 225 23.29 -23.20 -20.79
C ILE A 225 24.73 -23.63 -20.44
N HIS A 226 25.03 -23.84 -19.15
CA HIS A 226 26.32 -24.42 -18.76
C HIS A 226 26.53 -25.78 -19.42
N THR A 227 27.75 -26.08 -19.86
CA THR A 227 28.08 -27.35 -20.54
C THR A 227 27.93 -28.58 -19.63
N PHE A 228 28.01 -28.39 -18.30
CA PHE A 228 27.90 -29.43 -17.27
C PHE A 228 26.51 -29.49 -16.59
N GLU A 229 25.54 -28.70 -17.07
CA GLU A 229 24.20 -28.61 -16.47
C GLU A 229 23.49 -29.98 -16.44
N GLY A 230 23.23 -30.51 -15.24
CA GLY A 230 22.60 -31.83 -15.06
C GLY A 230 23.54 -33.04 -15.20
N GLY A 231 24.86 -32.79 -15.32
CA GLY A 231 25.89 -33.82 -15.42
C GLY A 231 25.70 -34.75 -16.63
N CYS A 232 26.10 -36.01 -16.49
CA CYS A 232 26.01 -37.05 -17.53
C CYS A 232 24.61 -37.34 -18.08
N SER A 233 23.58 -37.00 -17.31
CA SER A 233 22.17 -37.19 -17.68
C SER A 233 21.50 -35.91 -18.17
N GLY A 234 22.21 -34.78 -18.08
CA GLY A 234 21.74 -33.47 -18.48
C GLY A 234 22.13 -33.12 -19.91
N THR A 235 21.78 -31.92 -20.32
CA THR A 235 22.16 -31.36 -21.62
C THR A 235 22.17 -29.84 -21.53
N ASP A 236 23.12 -29.21 -22.23
CA ASP A 236 23.12 -27.78 -22.51
C ASP A 236 22.27 -27.42 -23.74
N GLU A 237 21.52 -28.41 -24.26
CA GLU A 237 20.69 -28.35 -25.47
C GLU A 237 21.49 -28.02 -26.75
N VAL A 238 22.80 -28.34 -26.75
CA VAL A 238 23.70 -28.19 -27.89
C VAL A 238 24.37 -29.53 -28.21
N ALA A 239 24.30 -29.95 -29.48
CA ALA A 239 24.72 -31.31 -29.86
C ALA A 239 26.23 -31.48 -30.06
N ASP A 240 26.97 -30.40 -30.31
CA ASP A 240 28.41 -30.45 -30.61
C ASP A 240 29.30 -30.11 -29.40
N THR A 241 28.69 -29.82 -28.26
CA THR A 241 29.29 -29.78 -26.92
C THR A 241 29.16 -31.18 -26.30
N PRO A 242 30.27 -31.90 -26.06
CA PRO A 242 30.20 -33.18 -25.35
C PRO A 242 29.63 -32.99 -23.94
N ALA A 243 28.89 -33.97 -23.44
CA ALA A 243 28.36 -33.95 -22.09
C ALA A 243 29.50 -33.83 -21.06
N GLU A 244 29.32 -33.02 -20.03
CA GLU A 244 30.31 -32.80 -18.98
C GLU A 244 29.73 -33.30 -17.66
N ASP A 245 30.50 -34.12 -16.92
CA ASP A 245 29.99 -34.83 -15.73
C ASP A 245 30.03 -33.99 -14.44
N GLY A 246 30.64 -32.82 -14.52
CA GLY A 246 30.65 -31.82 -13.45
C GLY A 246 31.68 -30.72 -13.68
N GLN A 247 31.98 -29.96 -12.64
CA GLN A 247 33.04 -28.95 -12.68
C GLN A 247 34.41 -29.64 -12.63
N HIS A 248 35.18 -29.57 -13.70
CA HIS A 248 36.53 -30.13 -13.73
C HIS A 248 37.57 -29.13 -13.20
N THR A 249 38.63 -29.64 -12.57
CA THR A 249 39.72 -28.85 -11.97
C THR A 249 41.06 -29.04 -12.69
N LEU A 250 41.03 -29.51 -13.94
CA LEU A 250 42.12 -30.18 -14.65
C LEU A 250 43.20 -29.27 -15.28
N ALA A 251 43.46 -28.07 -14.74
CA ALA A 251 44.59 -27.20 -15.13
C ALA A 251 44.78 -27.07 -16.66
N CYS A 252 43.69 -26.82 -17.39
CA CYS A 252 43.64 -26.73 -18.85
C CYS A 252 44.11 -27.99 -19.63
N THR A 253 44.07 -29.16 -19.02
CA THR A 253 44.29 -30.45 -19.68
C THR A 253 42.94 -31.17 -19.90
N PRO A 254 42.54 -31.48 -21.15
CA PRO A 254 41.25 -32.13 -21.40
C PRO A 254 41.19 -33.52 -20.76
N GLY A 255 40.23 -33.70 -19.84
CA GLY A 255 39.84 -35.00 -19.30
C GLY A 255 38.78 -35.69 -20.15
N THR A 256 38.32 -36.86 -19.69
CA THR A 256 37.14 -37.54 -20.23
C THR A 256 35.97 -37.42 -19.26
N ASN A 257 34.76 -37.32 -19.79
CA ASN A 257 33.53 -37.40 -19.01
C ASN A 257 33.22 -38.87 -18.61
N CYS A 258 32.13 -39.05 -17.90
CA CYS A 258 31.55 -40.35 -17.51
C CYS A 258 31.19 -41.31 -18.65
N THR A 259 31.11 -40.86 -19.91
CA THR A 259 30.90 -41.73 -21.09
C THR A 259 32.21 -42.03 -21.85
N GLY A 260 33.34 -41.49 -21.39
CA GLY A 260 34.66 -41.65 -22.01
C GLY A 260 34.96 -40.64 -23.12
N ASP A 261 34.07 -39.68 -23.38
CA ASP A 261 34.27 -38.62 -24.37
C ASP A 261 35.12 -37.47 -23.80
N LYS A 262 35.90 -36.79 -24.64
CA LYS A 262 36.68 -35.62 -24.22
C LYS A 262 35.77 -34.48 -23.76
N VAL A 263 36.13 -33.83 -22.66
CA VAL A 263 35.46 -32.63 -22.14
C VAL A 263 36.05 -31.36 -22.75
N ASN A 264 35.19 -30.44 -23.17
CA ASN A 264 35.62 -29.14 -23.71
C ASN A 264 35.84 -28.11 -22.60
N ILE A 265 36.92 -28.27 -21.82
CA ILE A 265 37.28 -27.33 -20.75
C ILE A 265 37.67 -25.94 -21.26
N GLU A 266 37.85 -25.77 -22.57
CA GLU A 266 38.16 -24.48 -23.21
C GLU A 266 36.90 -23.69 -23.62
N ASN A 267 35.72 -24.27 -23.39
CA ASN A 267 34.44 -23.61 -23.67
C ASN A 267 34.16 -22.49 -22.67
N TYR A 268 33.70 -21.33 -23.16
CA TYR A 268 33.32 -20.22 -22.29
C TYR A 268 32.19 -20.58 -21.32
N MET A 269 31.30 -21.54 -21.63
CA MET A 269 30.17 -21.96 -20.79
C MET A 269 30.50 -23.06 -19.77
N GLY A 270 31.75 -23.51 -19.71
CA GLY A 270 32.28 -24.30 -18.58
C GLY A 270 32.68 -23.38 -17.42
N TYR A 271 33.37 -23.91 -16.38
CA TYR A 271 33.88 -23.15 -15.20
C TYR A 271 35.42 -23.13 -15.09
N ASN A 272 36.12 -23.34 -16.20
CA ASN A 272 37.58 -23.46 -16.22
C ASN A 272 38.31 -22.13 -16.52
N GLY A 273 37.59 -21.01 -16.64
CA GLY A 273 38.18 -19.69 -16.93
C GLY A 273 39.15 -19.20 -15.87
N ALA A 274 38.84 -19.49 -14.61
CA ALA A 274 39.73 -19.26 -13.45
C ALA A 274 41.08 -19.97 -13.54
N GLN A 275 41.19 -21.01 -14.36
CA GLN A 275 42.42 -21.74 -14.58
C GLN A 275 43.18 -21.30 -15.83
N GLY A 276 42.66 -20.33 -16.61
CA GLY A 276 43.33 -19.89 -17.82
C GLY A 276 42.84 -20.58 -19.11
N CYS A 277 41.68 -21.25 -19.11
CA CYS A 277 41.37 -22.20 -20.18
C CYS A 277 40.40 -21.71 -21.26
N TYR A 278 39.64 -20.64 -21.02
CA TYR A 278 38.58 -20.19 -21.94
C TYR A 278 39.13 -19.70 -23.28
N LYS A 279 38.63 -20.25 -24.39
CA LYS A 279 39.09 -19.92 -25.75
C LYS A 279 38.00 -19.87 -26.82
N MET A 280 36.86 -20.53 -26.63
CA MET A 280 35.93 -20.75 -27.75
C MET A 280 34.45 -20.96 -27.37
N TYR A 281 33.57 -20.65 -28.32
CA TYR A 281 32.23 -21.22 -28.45
C TYR A 281 32.20 -22.29 -29.56
N THR A 282 31.28 -23.25 -29.50
CA THR A 282 31.03 -24.19 -30.60
C THR A 282 30.08 -23.63 -31.66
N GLN A 283 30.09 -24.18 -32.87
CA GLN A 283 29.16 -23.80 -33.93
C GLN A 283 27.70 -24.03 -33.54
N GLY A 284 27.41 -25.09 -32.78
CA GLY A 284 26.09 -25.34 -32.21
C GLY A 284 25.65 -24.26 -31.21
N GLN A 285 26.56 -23.80 -30.35
CA GLN A 285 26.29 -22.66 -29.46
C GLN A 285 26.03 -21.38 -30.28
N ILE A 286 26.76 -21.13 -31.37
CA ILE A 286 26.48 -20.00 -32.28
C ILE A 286 25.06 -20.08 -32.86
N ASP A 287 24.64 -21.25 -33.34
CA ASP A 287 23.29 -21.42 -33.91
C ASP A 287 22.18 -21.17 -32.88
N ARG A 288 22.41 -21.54 -31.61
CA ARG A 288 21.50 -21.27 -30.49
C ARG A 288 21.44 -19.77 -30.15
N MET A 289 22.57 -19.08 -30.12
CA MET A 289 22.61 -17.62 -29.94
C MET A 289 21.91 -16.86 -31.08
N LEU A 290 22.04 -17.35 -32.32
CA LEU A 290 21.31 -16.80 -33.46
C LEU A 290 19.80 -16.97 -33.31
N ALA A 291 19.32 -18.06 -32.71
CA ALA A 291 17.90 -18.22 -32.37
C ALA A 291 17.48 -17.21 -31.28
N ALA A 292 18.32 -16.97 -30.27
CA ALA A 292 18.08 -15.96 -29.24
C ALA A 292 17.94 -14.55 -29.81
N LEU A 293 18.70 -14.19 -30.84
CA LEU A 293 18.56 -12.91 -31.54
C LEU A 293 17.24 -12.76 -32.31
N GLN A 294 16.51 -13.85 -32.58
CA GLN A 294 15.17 -13.82 -33.16
C GLN A 294 14.05 -13.78 -32.10
N HIS A 295 14.38 -13.97 -30.83
CA HIS A 295 13.40 -13.97 -29.75
C HIS A 295 12.80 -12.56 -29.55
N PRO A 296 11.49 -12.41 -29.23
CA PRO A 296 10.87 -11.11 -29.01
C PRO A 296 11.58 -10.25 -27.95
N ALA A 297 12.19 -10.89 -26.94
CA ALA A 297 12.96 -10.21 -25.90
C ALA A 297 14.32 -9.63 -26.36
N ARG A 298 14.79 -9.93 -27.59
CA ARG A 298 16.12 -9.54 -28.10
C ARG A 298 16.11 -8.98 -29.52
N ILE A 299 15.10 -9.32 -30.33
CA ILE A 299 15.05 -8.98 -31.75
C ILE A 299 15.12 -7.47 -32.01
N THR A 300 14.56 -6.66 -31.12
CA THR A 300 14.55 -5.19 -31.25
C THR A 300 15.93 -4.55 -31.09
N LEU A 301 16.85 -5.19 -30.35
CA LEU A 301 18.15 -4.61 -30.00
C LEU A 301 19.01 -4.29 -31.23
N TRP A 302 18.95 -5.14 -32.25
CA TRP A 302 19.80 -5.03 -33.46
C TRP A 302 19.07 -4.49 -34.69
N GLN A 303 17.83 -4.01 -34.55
CA GLN A 303 17.09 -3.44 -35.66
C GLN A 303 17.71 -2.10 -36.11
N PRO A 304 17.76 -1.79 -37.42
CA PRO A 304 18.40 -0.58 -37.93
C PRO A 304 17.95 0.72 -37.25
N GLN A 305 16.64 0.85 -36.99
CA GLN A 305 16.09 2.02 -36.30
C GLN A 305 16.60 2.11 -34.86
N ASN A 306 16.68 0.99 -34.14
CA ASN A 306 17.19 0.99 -32.77
C ASN A 306 18.67 1.41 -32.71
N LEU A 307 19.48 1.01 -33.68
CA LEU A 307 20.88 1.41 -33.75
C LEU A 307 21.05 2.93 -33.99
N ILE A 308 20.10 3.56 -34.69
CA ILE A 308 20.04 5.03 -34.87
C ILE A 308 19.59 5.72 -33.58
N ASP A 309 18.55 5.18 -32.94
CA ASP A 309 17.97 5.70 -31.70
C ASP A 309 18.97 5.65 -30.53
N THR A 310 19.83 4.64 -30.52
CA THR A 310 20.87 4.45 -29.49
C THR A 310 22.23 5.04 -29.88
N GLY A 311 22.37 5.52 -31.12
CA GLY A 311 23.56 6.21 -31.64
C GLY A 311 24.76 5.31 -31.95
N VAL A 312 24.57 3.98 -32.05
CA VAL A 312 25.66 3.02 -32.32
C VAL A 312 25.87 2.74 -33.81
N ASN A 313 25.00 3.26 -34.69
CA ASN A 313 25.08 3.10 -36.16
C ASN A 313 25.97 4.14 -36.88
N THR A 314 26.59 5.08 -36.16
CA THR A 314 27.26 6.26 -36.76
C THR A 314 28.73 6.38 -36.35
N THR A 315 29.60 6.79 -37.28
CA THR A 315 30.98 7.26 -36.99
C THR A 315 31.04 8.73 -36.59
N GLU A 316 29.88 9.31 -36.28
CA GLU A 316 29.70 10.71 -35.94
C GLU A 316 30.38 11.10 -34.63
N SER A 317 30.74 12.37 -34.53
CA SER A 317 31.27 12.94 -33.30
C SER A 317 30.21 12.91 -32.18
N SER A 318 30.63 12.80 -30.91
CA SER A 318 29.70 12.78 -29.77
C SER A 318 30.24 13.63 -28.63
N LEU A 319 29.34 14.17 -27.81
CA LEU A 319 29.71 14.85 -26.58
C LEU A 319 29.87 13.82 -25.46
N VAL A 320 31.02 13.81 -24.80
CA VAL A 320 31.37 12.83 -23.76
C VAL A 320 31.64 13.58 -22.46
N ALA A 321 30.75 13.47 -21.48
CA ALA A 321 30.91 14.06 -20.16
C ALA A 321 31.64 13.11 -19.20
N THR A 322 32.62 13.60 -18.42
CA THR A 322 33.35 12.81 -17.41
C THR A 322 32.54 12.54 -16.14
N GLY A 323 31.47 13.30 -15.91
CA GLY A 323 30.53 13.09 -14.80
C GLY A 323 29.16 13.66 -15.12
N THR A 324 28.09 12.91 -14.83
CA THR A 324 26.70 13.26 -15.14
C THR A 324 25.89 13.58 -13.89
N THR A 325 26.53 13.77 -12.74
CA THR A 325 25.87 14.15 -11.48
C THR A 325 26.58 15.35 -10.86
N PHE A 326 25.81 16.38 -10.51
CA PHE A 326 26.25 17.45 -9.63
C PHE A 326 25.61 17.22 -8.26
N LYS A 327 26.43 17.16 -7.21
CA LYS A 327 25.97 17.11 -5.81
C LYS A 327 26.06 18.50 -5.21
N GLU A 328 25.05 18.86 -4.45
CA GLU A 328 25.05 20.10 -3.70
C GLU A 328 26.27 20.16 -2.78
N ALA A 329 26.88 21.35 -2.72
CA ALA A 329 28.06 21.59 -1.91
C ALA A 329 27.75 21.38 -0.42
N ILE A 330 28.78 21.02 0.35
CA ILE A 330 28.64 20.73 1.80
C ILE A 330 28.06 21.91 2.57
N ILE A 331 28.11 23.14 2.06
CA ILE A 331 27.47 24.30 2.70
C ILE A 331 25.93 24.21 2.77
N ASN A 332 25.31 23.36 1.94
CA ASN A 332 23.87 23.10 1.90
C ASN A 332 23.03 24.39 1.81
N ASP A 333 23.29 25.15 0.75
CA ASP A 333 22.61 26.42 0.45
C ASP A 333 22.09 26.49 -1.00
N GLY A 334 22.00 25.34 -1.66
CA GLY A 334 21.61 25.17 -3.06
C GLY A 334 22.73 25.39 -4.07
N SER A 335 23.98 25.65 -3.62
CA SER A 335 25.15 25.76 -4.50
C SER A 335 25.80 24.41 -4.80
N PHE A 336 26.62 24.37 -5.85
CA PHE A 336 27.34 23.17 -6.31
C PHE A 336 28.81 23.53 -6.54
N ASP A 337 29.73 22.67 -6.13
CA ASP A 337 31.19 22.90 -6.21
C ASP A 337 31.93 21.91 -7.11
N THR A 338 31.20 20.98 -7.74
CA THR A 338 31.75 20.01 -8.70
C THR A 338 31.73 20.55 -10.14
N ALA A 339 32.55 19.97 -11.00
CA ALA A 339 32.62 20.29 -12.43
C ALA A 339 32.47 19.02 -13.28
N SER A 340 31.96 19.17 -14.51
CA SER A 340 31.91 18.10 -15.50
C SER A 340 32.69 18.50 -16.75
N VAL A 341 33.67 17.69 -17.15
CA VAL A 341 34.44 17.94 -18.37
C VAL A 341 33.73 17.25 -19.52
N VAL A 342 33.42 18.01 -20.57
CA VAL A 342 32.80 17.52 -21.80
C VAL A 342 33.84 17.55 -22.90
N THR A 343 34.16 16.37 -23.43
CA THR A 343 35.07 16.19 -24.55
C THR A 343 34.27 15.89 -25.81
N LEU A 344 34.60 16.55 -26.91
CA LEU A 344 34.03 16.25 -28.21
C LEU A 344 34.85 15.12 -28.85
N SER A 345 34.26 13.92 -28.94
CA SER A 345 34.91 12.78 -29.57
C SER A 345 34.78 12.86 -31.10
N GLY A 346 35.77 12.39 -31.85
CA GLY A 346 35.80 12.47 -33.32
C GLY A 346 36.25 13.85 -33.83
N GLY A 347 36.50 13.99 -35.14
CA GLY A 347 37.19 15.16 -35.72
C GLY A 347 36.46 16.52 -35.69
N LYS A 348 35.34 16.65 -34.97
CA LYS A 348 34.66 17.94 -34.78
C LYS A 348 35.28 18.77 -33.66
N THR A 349 35.07 20.08 -33.76
CA THR A 349 35.55 21.05 -32.76
C THR A 349 34.45 22.04 -32.36
N PHE A 350 34.54 22.53 -31.12
CA PHE A 350 33.80 23.70 -30.68
C PHE A 350 34.22 24.93 -31.51
N ALA A 351 33.29 25.87 -31.72
CA ALA A 351 33.51 27.06 -32.54
C ALA A 351 34.51 28.04 -31.91
N LEU A 352 34.66 28.02 -30.58
CA LEU A 352 35.63 28.82 -29.84
C LEU A 352 36.85 27.97 -29.47
N SER A 353 38.02 28.60 -29.37
CA SER A 353 39.27 27.98 -28.91
C SER A 353 39.56 28.22 -27.42
N SER A 354 38.90 29.20 -26.80
CA SER A 354 38.96 29.53 -25.38
C SER A 354 37.78 30.43 -24.97
N GLY A 355 37.59 30.69 -23.67
CA GLY A 355 36.54 31.57 -23.16
C GLY A 355 35.31 30.81 -22.64
N THR A 356 34.12 31.40 -22.74
CA THR A 356 32.85 30.79 -22.30
C THR A 356 31.84 30.76 -23.44
N LEU A 357 31.10 29.66 -23.54
CA LEU A 357 29.92 29.60 -24.41
C LEU A 357 28.77 30.38 -23.73
N SER A 358 28.07 31.19 -24.51
CA SER A 358 26.92 31.98 -24.04
C SER A 358 25.60 31.21 -24.20
N ALA A 359 24.79 31.17 -23.13
CA ALA A 359 23.42 30.68 -23.18
C ALA A 359 22.56 31.50 -24.17
N GLY A 360 21.62 30.86 -24.86
CA GLY A 360 20.78 31.45 -25.92
C GLY A 360 21.44 31.52 -27.29
N THR A 361 22.77 31.65 -27.35
CA THR A 361 23.54 31.66 -28.61
C THR A 361 24.15 30.30 -28.91
N HIS A 362 24.92 29.77 -27.95
CA HIS A 362 25.68 28.53 -28.12
C HIS A 362 24.96 27.33 -27.49
N PHE A 363 24.16 27.53 -26.45
CA PHE A 363 23.38 26.45 -25.85
C PHE A 363 22.09 26.96 -25.19
N THR A 364 21.13 26.09 -24.99
CA THR A 364 19.98 26.27 -24.08
C THR A 364 20.10 25.30 -22.90
N HIS A 365 19.38 25.55 -21.80
CA HIS A 365 19.47 24.69 -20.62
C HIS A 365 18.15 24.59 -19.84
N THR A 366 18.01 23.55 -19.02
CA THR A 366 16.81 23.30 -18.20
C THR A 366 17.09 23.25 -16.68
N PHE A 367 18.22 23.83 -16.24
CA PHE A 367 18.57 23.89 -14.82
C PHE A 367 17.52 24.66 -13.98
N PRO A 368 17.30 24.25 -12.71
CA PRO A 368 16.36 24.89 -11.81
C PRO A 368 16.61 26.38 -11.59
N ALA A 369 15.55 27.10 -11.22
CA ALA A 369 15.62 28.53 -10.92
C ALA A 369 16.68 28.85 -9.86
N GLY A 370 17.51 29.86 -10.15
CA GLY A 370 18.62 30.29 -9.30
C GLY A 370 19.98 29.66 -9.64
N ILE A 371 20.02 28.64 -10.51
CA ILE A 371 21.26 28.03 -11.01
C ILE A 371 21.41 28.26 -12.51
N THR A 372 22.60 28.65 -12.94
CA THR A 372 22.96 28.77 -14.36
C THR A 372 24.21 27.95 -14.66
N PRO A 373 24.19 27.08 -15.69
CA PRO A 373 25.40 26.40 -16.13
C PRO A 373 26.37 27.37 -16.81
N VAL A 374 27.64 27.28 -16.43
CA VAL A 374 28.75 27.99 -17.06
C VAL A 374 29.57 26.98 -17.85
N VAL A 375 29.65 27.17 -19.17
CA VAL A 375 30.36 26.26 -20.08
C VAL A 375 31.64 26.93 -20.56
N THR A 376 32.76 26.58 -19.95
CA THR A 376 34.09 27.15 -20.21
C THR A 376 34.82 26.32 -21.24
N VAL A 377 35.34 26.94 -22.30
CA VAL A 377 36.09 26.27 -23.36
C VAL A 377 37.55 26.12 -22.92
N ASN A 378 37.96 24.88 -22.65
CA ASN A 378 39.35 24.55 -22.30
C ASN A 378 40.21 24.47 -23.57
N SER A 379 39.64 23.91 -24.64
CA SER A 379 40.23 23.82 -25.97
C SER A 379 39.12 23.64 -27.00
N ASN A 380 39.47 23.69 -28.29
CA ASN A 380 38.53 23.41 -29.38
C ASN A 380 37.96 21.97 -29.37
N GLY A 381 38.48 21.06 -28.55
CA GLY A 381 37.93 19.71 -28.35
C GLY A 381 37.28 19.49 -26.98
N GLN A 382 37.30 20.46 -26.07
CA GLN A 382 36.91 20.24 -24.69
C GLN A 382 36.34 21.49 -24.01
N VAL A 383 35.23 21.31 -23.29
CA VAL A 383 34.64 22.32 -22.40
C VAL A 383 34.49 21.78 -20.97
N THR A 384 34.47 22.66 -19.99
CA THR A 384 34.13 22.36 -18.59
C THR A 384 32.78 23.01 -18.26
N VAL A 385 31.86 22.22 -17.74
CA VAL A 385 30.58 22.67 -17.20
C VAL A 385 30.71 22.81 -15.69
N THR A 386 30.50 24.03 -15.18
CA THR A 386 30.30 24.31 -13.75
C THR A 386 28.91 24.93 -13.56
N LEU A 387 28.43 24.96 -12.33
CA LEU A 387 27.15 25.60 -11.98
C LEU A 387 27.42 26.84 -11.15
N SER A 388 26.75 27.95 -11.50
CA SER A 388 26.83 29.21 -10.77
C SER A 388 25.46 29.57 -10.19
N GLY A 389 25.44 30.18 -9.01
CA GLY A 389 24.22 30.54 -8.28
C GLY A 389 23.81 29.49 -7.23
N LYS A 390 22.57 29.59 -6.77
CA LYS A 390 21.98 28.75 -5.72
C LYS A 390 20.56 28.37 -6.13
N ALA A 391 20.20 27.09 -6.04
CA ALA A 391 18.82 26.67 -6.26
C ALA A 391 17.88 27.37 -5.28
N THR A 392 16.73 27.83 -5.78
CA THR A 392 15.69 28.44 -4.91
C THR A 392 15.05 27.40 -3.98
N ASN A 393 14.95 26.15 -4.43
CA ASN A 393 14.48 25.00 -3.64
C ASN A 393 15.51 23.88 -3.74
N HIS A 394 16.00 23.40 -2.60
CA HIS A 394 17.13 22.46 -2.53
C HIS A 394 16.95 21.42 -1.41
N ALA A 395 15.71 21.04 -1.10
CA ALA A 395 15.47 19.85 -0.28
C ALA A 395 15.75 18.58 -1.11
N ALA A 396 16.08 17.45 -0.46
CA ALA A 396 16.37 16.20 -1.17
C ALA A 396 15.19 15.71 -2.04
N ALA A 397 13.96 16.04 -1.66
CA ALA A 397 12.75 15.79 -2.46
C ALA A 397 12.73 16.50 -3.82
N GLN A 398 13.60 17.51 -4.03
CA GLN A 398 13.71 18.29 -5.26
C GLN A 398 14.88 17.85 -6.15
N ASN A 399 15.46 16.68 -5.87
CA ASN A 399 16.37 16.02 -6.80
C ASN A 399 15.75 15.94 -8.19
N THR A 400 16.48 16.36 -9.20
CA THR A 400 15.95 16.48 -10.57
C THR A 400 17.05 16.28 -11.62
N THR A 401 16.66 16.15 -12.87
CA THR A 401 17.57 16.10 -14.01
C THR A 401 17.50 17.42 -14.78
N ALA A 402 18.65 17.96 -15.15
CA ALA A 402 18.79 19.18 -15.94
C ALA A 402 19.70 18.95 -17.14
N GLY A 403 19.41 19.60 -18.26
CA GLY A 403 20.16 19.42 -19.50
C GLY A 403 20.79 20.69 -20.04
N ILE A 404 21.81 20.51 -20.87
CA ILE A 404 22.39 21.52 -21.78
C ILE A 404 22.17 21.02 -23.20
N THR A 405 21.48 21.79 -24.03
CA THR A 405 21.35 21.52 -25.47
C THR A 405 22.21 22.50 -26.26
N PHE A 406 23.26 22.01 -26.89
CA PHE A 406 24.15 22.82 -27.73
C PHE A 406 23.47 23.16 -29.06
N LEU A 407 23.53 24.45 -29.41
CA LEU A 407 23.01 25.00 -30.65
C LEU A 407 24.08 24.93 -31.75
N PRO A 408 23.71 25.05 -33.04
CA PRO A 408 24.67 24.98 -34.15
C PRO A 408 25.86 25.93 -34.03
N ALA A 409 25.67 27.11 -33.44
CA ALA A 409 26.75 28.08 -33.23
C ALA A 409 27.83 27.62 -32.24
N ALA A 410 27.59 26.58 -31.44
CA ALA A 410 28.61 26.03 -30.54
C ALA A 410 29.72 25.27 -31.27
N PHE A 411 29.51 24.88 -32.53
CA PHE A 411 30.40 23.97 -33.26
C PHE A 411 30.89 24.57 -34.58
N THR A 412 32.14 24.26 -34.93
CA THR A 412 32.68 24.60 -36.25
C THR A 412 31.94 23.81 -37.33
N GLY A 413 31.25 24.51 -38.24
CA GLY A 413 30.46 23.88 -39.31
C GLY A 413 29.09 23.36 -38.88
N GLY A 414 28.57 23.78 -37.71
CA GLY A 414 27.24 23.41 -37.22
C GLY A 414 27.16 22.00 -36.62
N THR A 415 25.93 21.49 -36.45
CA THR A 415 25.66 20.19 -35.79
C THR A 415 25.79 18.98 -36.72
N THR A 416 25.91 19.17 -38.04
CA THR A 416 25.96 18.09 -39.04
C THR A 416 27.13 17.16 -38.78
N GLY A 417 26.89 15.88 -38.47
CA GLY A 417 27.92 14.91 -38.11
C GLY A 417 28.20 14.80 -36.60
N LEU A 418 27.30 15.33 -35.77
CA LEU A 418 27.17 15.00 -34.36
C LEU A 418 26.06 13.97 -34.17
N SER A 419 26.35 12.92 -33.41
CA SER A 419 25.39 11.88 -33.03
C SER A 419 24.28 12.41 -32.12
N CYS A 420 24.54 13.48 -31.39
CA CYS A 420 23.64 14.09 -30.42
C CYS A 420 24.15 15.51 -30.07
N THR A 421 23.26 16.36 -29.57
CA THR A 421 23.56 17.77 -29.26
C THR A 421 23.25 18.16 -27.83
N ALA A 422 22.76 17.24 -27.00
CA ALA A 422 22.36 17.52 -25.63
C ALA A 422 23.13 16.66 -24.62
N LEU A 423 23.33 17.18 -23.42
CA LEU A 423 23.84 16.45 -22.25
C LEU A 423 22.86 16.63 -21.10
N PHE A 424 22.63 15.56 -20.33
CA PHE A 424 21.78 15.58 -19.16
C PHE A 424 22.58 15.26 -17.90
N TYR A 425 22.25 15.98 -16.81
CA TYR A 425 22.90 15.91 -15.52
C TYR A 425 21.87 15.69 -14.41
N ASN A 426 22.18 14.80 -13.47
CA ASN A 426 21.41 14.63 -12.25
C ASN A 426 21.87 15.66 -11.21
N LEU A 427 20.93 16.41 -10.65
CA LEU A 427 21.15 17.35 -9.56
C LEU A 427 20.70 16.69 -8.26
N ARG A 428 21.64 16.54 -7.32
CA ARG A 428 21.39 15.93 -6.01
C ARG A 428 21.53 16.97 -4.93
N PHE A 429 20.42 17.28 -4.28
CA PHE A 429 20.30 18.17 -3.14
C PHE A 429 20.31 17.41 -1.81
N THR A 430 20.68 18.10 -0.74
CA THR A 430 20.83 17.56 0.60
C THR A 430 19.82 18.23 1.53
N ASP A 431 19.07 17.46 2.32
CA ASP A 431 18.20 18.06 3.34
C ASP A 431 19.01 18.90 4.33
N PRO A 432 18.44 19.98 4.91
CA PRO A 432 19.14 20.81 5.89
C PRO A 432 19.78 19.99 7.00
N TYR A 433 21.05 20.26 7.31
CA TYR A 433 21.71 19.53 8.38
C TYR A 433 21.11 19.85 9.74
N GLY A 434 21.16 18.88 10.64
CA GLY A 434 20.70 19.03 11.99
C GLY A 434 21.42 18.11 12.96
N ILE A 435 21.24 18.41 14.24
CA ILE A 435 21.52 17.48 15.33
C ILE A 435 20.20 16.81 15.70
N PHE A 436 20.19 15.49 15.65
CA PHE A 436 19.02 14.66 15.92
C PHE A 436 19.26 13.88 17.19
N PHE A 437 18.30 13.93 18.10
CA PHE A 437 18.30 13.18 19.35
C PHE A 437 17.25 12.08 19.29
N VAL A 438 17.61 10.90 19.77
CA VAL A 438 16.75 9.72 19.77
C VAL A 438 16.77 9.11 21.17
N ASP A 439 15.62 9.17 21.82
CA ASP A 439 15.31 8.34 22.99
C ASP A 439 14.99 6.94 22.49
N MET A 440 15.73 5.94 22.94
CA MET A 440 15.62 4.57 22.45
C MET A 440 15.17 3.63 23.57
N PRO A 441 14.43 2.56 23.28
CA PRO A 441 14.15 1.55 24.29
C PRO A 441 15.44 1.06 24.94
N ASP A 442 15.49 1.09 26.28
CA ASP A 442 16.67 0.74 27.05
C ASP A 442 17.24 -0.62 26.64
N ILE A 443 18.47 -0.62 26.14
CA ILE A 443 19.20 -1.86 25.84
C ILE A 443 19.97 -2.27 27.08
N ASN A 444 19.39 -3.20 27.83
CA ASN A 444 19.93 -3.71 29.10
C ASN A 444 20.81 -4.94 28.88
N ILE A 445 22.11 -4.71 28.67
CA ILE A 445 23.10 -5.78 28.54
C ILE A 445 23.44 -6.35 29.92
N SER A 446 23.31 -7.66 30.07
CA SER A 446 23.48 -8.37 31.35
C SER A 446 23.84 -9.84 31.14
N SER A 447 23.98 -10.61 32.22
CA SER A 447 24.11 -12.06 32.14
C SER A 447 22.92 -12.76 31.47
N ASN A 448 21.72 -12.16 31.52
CA ASN A 448 20.51 -12.69 30.89
C ASN A 448 20.35 -12.23 29.43
N LEU A 449 21.03 -11.14 29.05
CA LEU A 449 21.04 -10.61 27.68
C LEU A 449 22.46 -10.21 27.32
N VAL A 450 23.23 -11.19 26.85
CA VAL A 450 24.67 -11.03 26.60
C VAL A 450 24.97 -10.23 25.33
N TRP A 451 24.05 -10.17 24.38
CA TRP A 451 24.22 -9.49 23.10
C TRP A 451 22.91 -8.89 22.63
N LYS A 452 22.94 -7.64 22.15
CA LYS A 452 21.79 -6.99 21.50
C LYS A 452 22.25 -6.05 20.39
N PHE A 453 21.81 -6.35 19.17
CA PHE A 453 21.97 -5.48 18.00
C PHE A 453 20.99 -4.29 18.04
N PHE A 454 21.41 -3.14 17.50
CA PHE A 454 20.57 -1.96 17.27
C PHE A 454 21.14 -1.05 16.16
N ASP A 455 20.29 -0.19 15.59
CA ASP A 455 20.65 0.77 14.56
C ASP A 455 20.48 2.22 15.02
N ILE A 456 21.32 3.12 14.50
CA ILE A 456 21.04 4.56 14.51
C ILE A 456 20.16 4.95 13.30
N ALA A 457 19.44 6.06 13.39
CA ALA A 457 18.43 6.41 12.39
C ALA A 457 18.97 6.84 11.02
N LYS A 458 20.24 7.26 10.92
CA LYS A 458 20.83 7.76 9.68
C LYS A 458 22.33 7.49 9.61
N GLY A 459 22.81 7.10 8.43
CA GLY A 459 24.23 6.84 8.14
C GLY A 459 24.39 5.91 6.94
N ASP A 460 25.59 5.89 6.35
CA ASP A 460 25.97 4.91 5.31
C ASP A 460 25.98 3.48 5.88
N ASP A 461 26.29 3.35 7.17
CA ASP A 461 26.17 2.14 7.99
C ASP A 461 25.66 2.52 9.38
N THR A 462 24.46 2.05 9.72
CA THR A 462 23.73 2.40 10.94
C THR A 462 23.96 1.43 12.10
N SER A 463 24.67 0.32 11.88
CA SER A 463 24.66 -0.84 12.78
C SER A 463 25.56 -0.68 14.01
N PHE A 464 25.05 -1.04 15.19
CA PHE A 464 25.80 -1.15 16.44
C PHE A 464 25.32 -2.36 17.26
N GLY A 465 26.08 -2.73 18.31
CA GLY A 465 25.66 -3.80 19.21
C GLY A 465 26.17 -3.61 20.64
N GLY A 466 25.29 -3.86 21.60
CA GLY A 466 25.66 -3.96 23.00
C GLY A 466 26.12 -5.37 23.35
N TRP A 467 27.24 -5.51 24.05
CA TRP A 467 27.89 -6.81 24.27
C TRP A 467 28.48 -7.00 25.66
N ARG A 468 27.99 -8.02 26.37
CA ARG A 468 28.68 -8.63 27.50
C ARG A 468 29.50 -9.81 26.98
N TYR A 469 30.77 -9.54 26.70
CA TYR A 469 31.71 -10.54 26.18
C TYR A 469 31.94 -11.69 27.16
N ALA A 470 32.11 -11.33 28.44
CA ALA A 470 32.27 -12.25 29.55
C ALA A 470 31.83 -11.56 30.84
N ALA A 471 31.84 -12.30 31.96
CA ALA A 471 31.59 -11.70 33.26
C ALA A 471 32.57 -10.56 33.54
N ASN A 472 32.03 -9.38 33.80
CA ASN A 472 32.75 -8.13 33.98
C ASN A 472 33.64 -7.74 32.76
N ALA A 473 33.26 -8.13 31.55
CA ALA A 473 33.93 -7.69 30.33
C ALA A 473 32.87 -7.16 29.35
N LEU A 474 32.76 -5.84 29.26
CA LEU A 474 31.71 -5.14 28.51
C LEU A 474 32.32 -4.43 27.31
N LYS A 475 31.63 -4.51 26.17
CA LYS A 475 32.09 -4.00 24.87
C LYS A 475 30.94 -3.37 24.10
N ILE A 476 31.27 -2.49 23.16
CA ILE A 476 30.33 -2.01 22.14
C ILE A 476 30.86 -2.47 20.79
N GLU A 477 30.05 -3.22 20.04
CA GLU A 477 30.33 -3.60 18.66
C GLU A 477 29.91 -2.45 17.72
N THR A 478 30.79 -2.13 16.78
CA THR A 478 30.64 -0.96 15.92
C THR A 478 30.77 -1.29 14.45
N TYR A 479 31.01 -2.55 14.08
CA TYR A 479 31.13 -2.99 12.70
C TYR A 479 32.17 -2.17 11.90
N GLY A 480 33.26 -1.79 12.57
CA GLY A 480 34.35 -0.99 11.97
C GLY A 480 34.26 0.52 12.22
N LYS A 481 33.17 1.03 12.83
CA LYS A 481 33.02 2.45 13.19
C LYS A 481 33.87 2.83 14.41
N ARG A 482 34.27 4.10 14.50
CA ARG A 482 35.18 4.59 15.55
C ARG A 482 34.42 5.10 16.77
N LEU A 483 34.93 4.85 17.97
CA LEU A 483 34.43 5.45 19.23
C LEU A 483 35.51 6.31 19.89
N THR A 484 35.07 7.23 20.74
CA THR A 484 35.97 7.99 21.62
C THR A 484 36.59 7.06 22.67
N CYS A 485 37.91 6.91 22.63
CA CYS A 485 38.66 6.06 23.55
C CYS A 485 39.79 6.84 24.24
N GLU A 486 40.34 6.29 25.32
CA GLU A 486 41.54 6.84 25.96
C GLU A 486 42.73 6.77 25.00
N SER A 487 43.57 7.81 25.00
CA SER A 487 44.70 7.94 24.07
C SER A 487 45.58 6.69 24.04
N GLY A 488 45.81 6.14 22.84
CA GLY A 488 46.63 4.95 22.64
C GLY A 488 46.02 3.62 23.13
N SER A 489 44.72 3.57 23.44
CA SER A 489 44.06 2.37 23.97
C SER A 489 42.74 2.04 23.25
N ARG A 490 42.14 0.89 23.59
CA ARG A 490 40.78 0.48 23.18
C ARG A 490 39.71 0.77 24.24
N ASN A 491 40.10 1.40 25.35
CA ASN A 491 39.21 1.67 26.45
C ASN A 491 38.30 2.86 26.11
N ILE A 492 37.00 2.63 26.04
CA ILE A 492 36.01 3.64 25.68
C ILE A 492 35.95 4.70 26.78
N THR A 493 36.21 5.96 26.42
CA THR A 493 36.24 7.07 27.37
C THR A 493 34.86 7.40 27.91
N LEU A 494 34.76 7.53 29.24
CA LEU A 494 33.60 8.11 29.92
C LEU A 494 33.58 9.64 29.71
N LEU A 495 32.82 10.11 28.72
CA LEU A 495 32.66 11.53 28.47
C LEU A 495 31.65 12.15 29.43
N ALA A 496 31.99 13.30 30.01
CA ALA A 496 31.06 14.11 30.78
C ALA A 496 30.03 14.77 29.85
N GLN A 497 28.95 15.30 30.43
CA GLN A 497 28.02 16.17 29.69
C GLN A 497 28.74 17.42 29.14
N ASN A 498 28.28 17.91 28.00
CA ASN A 498 28.80 19.05 27.25
C ASN A 498 30.26 18.88 26.77
N THR A 499 30.68 17.64 26.52
CA THR A 499 31.98 17.34 25.90
C THR A 499 31.82 17.28 24.39
N ALA A 500 32.69 17.95 23.65
CA ALA A 500 32.67 17.91 22.20
C ALA A 500 33.11 16.53 21.67
N VAL A 501 32.30 15.97 20.78
CA VAL A 501 32.59 14.80 19.97
C VAL A 501 32.66 15.26 18.51
N GLY A 502 33.84 15.16 17.91
CA GLY A 502 34.08 15.72 16.58
C GLY A 502 35.43 15.34 16.00
N PRO A 503 35.90 16.05 14.96
CA PRO A 503 37.17 15.75 14.28
C PRO A 503 38.40 15.78 15.19
N THR A 504 38.34 16.50 16.31
CA THR A 504 39.43 16.63 17.28
C THR A 504 39.38 15.59 18.40
N SER A 505 38.34 14.75 18.46
CA SER A 505 38.20 13.71 19.48
C SER A 505 39.12 12.54 19.18
N ASN A 506 39.57 11.83 20.22
CA ASN A 506 40.40 10.64 20.07
C ASN A 506 39.57 9.42 19.61
N MET A 507 39.28 9.37 18.31
CA MET A 507 38.46 8.33 17.68
C MET A 507 39.29 7.10 17.32
N THR A 508 38.97 5.97 17.95
CA THR A 508 39.67 4.68 17.76
C THR A 508 38.76 3.69 17.04
N ALA A 509 39.27 3.04 15.99
CA ALA A 509 38.57 1.96 15.30
C ALA A 509 38.72 0.63 16.05
N PRO A 510 37.74 -0.28 15.99
CA PRO A 510 37.89 -1.63 16.52
C PRO A 510 38.96 -2.42 15.75
N GLY A 511 39.57 -3.40 16.41
CA GLY A 511 40.40 -4.42 15.76
C GLY A 511 39.57 -5.59 15.23
N ALA A 512 40.22 -6.52 14.51
CA ALA A 512 39.57 -7.76 14.06
C ALA A 512 39.07 -8.59 15.25
N TYR A 513 37.91 -9.24 15.11
CA TYR A 513 37.32 -10.07 16.16
C TYR A 513 38.36 -11.03 16.77
N PRO A 514 38.44 -11.13 18.12
CA PRO A 514 37.54 -10.54 19.12
C PRO A 514 37.96 -9.16 19.65
N ASN A 515 38.86 -8.44 18.97
CA ASN A 515 39.50 -7.20 19.45
C ASN A 515 38.63 -5.92 19.31
N GLN A 516 37.38 -5.99 19.74
CA GLN A 516 36.44 -4.86 19.77
C GLN A 516 36.73 -3.87 20.91
N LEU A 517 36.15 -2.68 20.85
CA LEU A 517 36.37 -1.61 21.83
C LEU A 517 35.78 -1.95 23.21
N ASP A 518 36.51 -1.59 24.26
CA ASP A 518 36.28 -2.05 25.63
C ASP A 518 35.59 -0.96 26.46
N LEU A 519 34.33 -1.18 26.82
CA LEU A 519 33.63 -0.31 27.78
C LEU A 519 34.15 -0.57 29.20
N ARG A 520 34.45 -1.84 29.51
CA ARG A 520 34.93 -2.28 30.83
C ARG A 520 35.76 -3.56 30.70
N THR A 521 36.89 -3.62 31.39
CA THR A 521 37.69 -4.85 31.57
C THR A 521 38.14 -4.99 33.03
N ALA A 522 38.81 -6.09 33.38
CA ALA A 522 39.39 -6.26 34.72
C ALA A 522 40.41 -5.16 35.09
N SER A 523 41.09 -4.55 34.11
CA SER A 523 42.05 -3.46 34.31
C SER A 523 41.48 -2.07 33.99
N TYR A 524 40.24 -1.98 33.49
CA TYR A 524 39.57 -0.72 33.15
C TYR A 524 38.15 -0.70 33.72
N THR A 525 38.00 -0.08 34.90
CA THR A 525 36.76 -0.03 35.69
C THR A 525 36.18 1.39 35.79
N ALA A 526 36.60 2.30 34.91
CA ALA A 526 36.25 3.72 34.99
C ALA A 526 34.73 3.99 34.98
N TRP A 527 33.97 3.08 34.37
CA TRP A 527 32.52 3.14 34.22
C TRP A 527 31.74 2.50 35.36
N ASP A 528 32.34 1.65 36.20
CA ASP A 528 31.61 0.86 37.21
C ASP A 528 30.73 1.78 38.10
N GLY A 529 29.42 1.57 38.05
CA GLY A 529 28.42 2.35 38.80
C GLY A 529 28.17 3.77 38.30
N LYS A 530 28.65 4.14 37.10
CA LYS A 530 28.52 5.49 36.54
C LYS A 530 27.65 5.51 35.28
N SER A 531 27.10 6.70 35.04
CA SER A 531 26.44 7.05 33.79
C SER A 531 27.20 8.18 33.10
N GLY A 532 27.30 8.13 31.77
CA GLY A 532 27.93 9.16 30.97
C GLY A 532 27.77 8.88 29.48
N TYR A 533 28.64 9.47 28.67
CA TYR A 533 28.49 9.45 27.22
C TYR A 533 29.67 8.78 26.52
N VAL A 534 29.37 8.14 25.39
CA VAL A 534 30.36 7.58 24.46
C VAL A 534 30.18 8.28 23.12
N GLY A 535 31.21 8.96 22.62
CA GLY A 535 31.17 9.54 21.28
C GLY A 535 31.43 8.48 20.21
N PHE A 536 30.77 8.61 19.06
CA PHE A 536 30.99 7.77 17.90
C PHE A 536 31.15 8.61 16.63
N GLU A 537 31.86 8.04 15.65
CA GLU A 537 31.93 8.55 14.29
C GLU A 537 31.20 7.59 13.33
N TYR A 538 30.40 8.15 12.45
CA TYR A 538 29.72 7.45 11.35
C TYR A 538 29.90 8.25 10.06
N LYS A 539 29.37 7.76 8.93
CA LYS A 539 29.49 8.45 7.63
C LYS A 539 28.13 8.74 7.02
N ILE A 540 28.05 9.83 6.26
CA ILE A 540 26.96 10.12 5.32
C ILE A 540 27.64 10.51 4.00
N ASP A 541 27.31 9.81 2.91
CA ASP A 541 27.93 10.01 1.59
C ASP A 541 29.47 9.92 1.64
N GLY A 542 30.00 9.04 2.49
CA GLY A 542 31.43 8.84 2.70
C GLY A 542 32.12 9.89 3.57
N LEU A 543 31.42 10.97 3.95
CA LEU A 543 31.95 12.04 4.79
C LEU A 543 31.72 11.76 6.28
N PRO A 544 32.70 12.03 7.16
CA PRO A 544 32.58 11.73 8.58
C PRO A 544 31.59 12.68 9.27
N CYS A 545 30.73 12.09 10.08
CA CYS A 545 29.75 12.73 10.94
C CYS A 545 29.86 12.16 12.36
N TYR A 546 29.34 12.87 13.36
CA TYR A 546 29.59 12.56 14.77
C TYR A 546 28.31 12.41 15.58
N GLY A 547 28.34 11.54 16.57
CA GLY A 547 27.25 11.29 17.49
C GLY A 547 27.72 10.86 18.87
N TRP A 548 26.79 10.61 19.77
CA TRP A 548 27.07 10.04 21.08
C TRP A 548 25.96 9.11 21.55
N PHE A 549 26.30 8.13 22.38
CA PHE A 549 25.40 7.28 23.15
C PHE A 549 25.44 7.68 24.63
N LYS A 550 24.33 7.58 25.35
CA LYS A 550 24.32 7.62 26.82
C LYS A 550 24.27 6.22 27.39
N ILE A 551 25.19 5.97 28.31
CA ILE A 551 25.44 4.64 28.86
C ILE A 551 25.47 4.71 30.38
N SER A 552 24.85 3.73 31.03
CA SER A 552 24.91 3.52 32.48
C SER A 552 25.43 2.12 32.78
N VAL A 553 26.55 2.00 33.49
CA VAL A 553 27.14 0.69 33.84
C VAL A 553 26.79 0.34 35.28
N ALA A 554 26.39 -0.90 35.51
CA ALA A 554 26.03 -1.40 36.84
C ALA A 554 27.21 -1.26 37.82
N ALA A 555 26.90 -1.08 39.11
CA ALA A 555 27.93 -0.91 40.16
C ALA A 555 28.88 -2.11 40.29
N ASN A 556 28.42 -3.30 39.92
CA ASN A 556 29.26 -4.51 39.89
C ASN A 556 30.10 -4.63 38.61
N GLY A 557 29.93 -3.75 37.62
CA GLY A 557 30.64 -3.78 36.34
C GLY A 557 30.25 -4.92 35.40
N ASP A 558 29.15 -5.64 35.67
CA ASP A 558 28.77 -6.86 34.94
C ASP A 558 27.58 -6.69 33.98
N GLY A 559 27.15 -5.45 33.76
CA GLY A 559 26.08 -5.11 32.84
C GLY A 559 25.98 -3.60 32.62
N TYR A 560 25.30 -3.19 31.56
CA TYR A 560 25.10 -1.77 31.25
C TYR A 560 23.87 -1.53 30.40
N THR A 561 23.38 -0.29 30.44
CA THR A 561 22.20 0.16 29.70
C THR A 561 22.59 1.25 28.72
N ILE A 562 22.16 1.13 27.47
CA ILE A 562 22.14 2.22 26.49
C ILE A 562 20.71 2.75 26.41
N SER A 563 20.50 4.04 26.64
CA SER A 563 19.16 4.65 26.77
C SER A 563 18.82 5.67 25.69
N GLU A 564 19.82 6.36 25.16
CA GLU A 564 19.59 7.44 24.18
C GLU A 564 20.86 7.67 23.36
N TYR A 565 20.68 8.30 22.20
CA TYR A 565 21.79 8.79 21.38
C TYR A 565 21.44 10.09 20.67
N ALA A 566 22.47 10.78 20.20
CA ALA A 566 22.30 11.88 19.25
C ALA A 566 23.34 11.81 18.15
N TYR A 567 23.04 12.41 17.00
CA TYR A 567 23.96 12.48 15.87
C TYR A 567 23.80 13.81 15.12
N ASN A 568 24.90 14.36 14.63
CA ASN A 568 24.95 15.51 13.76
C ASN A 568 25.06 15.03 12.30
N THR A 569 24.22 15.53 11.41
CA THR A 569 24.28 15.20 9.98
C THR A 569 25.13 16.17 9.16
N GLN A 570 25.64 17.25 9.77
CA GLN A 570 26.57 18.15 9.10
C GLN A 570 27.97 17.50 9.08
N PRO A 571 28.54 17.24 7.89
CA PRO A 571 29.88 16.68 7.77
C PRO A 571 30.92 17.49 8.55
N ASN A 572 31.80 16.78 9.26
CA ASN A 572 32.88 17.35 10.07
C ASN A 572 32.46 18.26 11.24
N ALA A 573 31.17 18.49 11.47
CA ALA A 573 30.72 19.36 12.56
C ALA A 573 30.66 18.59 13.89
N PRO A 574 31.19 19.16 14.99
CA PRO A 574 31.12 18.50 16.29
C PRO A 574 29.68 18.43 16.80
N ILE A 575 29.45 17.52 17.73
CA ILE A 575 28.26 17.44 18.58
C ILE A 575 28.69 17.46 20.04
N TYR A 576 27.90 18.05 20.92
CA TYR A 576 28.22 18.13 22.34
C TYR A 576 27.38 17.10 23.11
N THR A 577 28.03 16.26 23.93
CA THR A 577 27.36 15.21 24.70
C THR A 577 26.28 15.78 25.61
N GLY A 578 25.06 15.23 25.58
CA GLY A 578 23.96 15.70 26.44
C GLY A 578 23.54 17.16 26.25
N VAL A 579 23.96 17.82 25.17
CA VAL A 579 23.47 19.14 24.74
C VAL A 579 22.72 18.97 23.43
N THR A 580 21.51 19.50 23.36
CA THR A 580 20.70 19.57 22.14
C THR A 580 20.39 21.03 21.84
N ASN A 581 20.39 21.42 20.57
CA ASN A 581 20.17 22.82 20.16
C ASN A 581 18.71 23.30 20.34
N LYS A 582 17.83 22.49 20.92
CA LYS A 582 16.40 22.78 21.12
C LYS A 582 15.86 22.02 22.33
N THR A 583 15.03 22.68 23.15
CA THR A 583 14.24 22.00 24.20
C THR A 583 12.98 21.42 23.53
N ALA A 584 12.90 20.09 23.47
CA ALA A 584 11.78 19.36 22.89
C ALA A 584 10.92 18.74 23.99
N VAL A 585 9.62 18.68 23.76
CA VAL A 585 8.69 17.91 24.59
C VAL A 585 8.82 16.44 24.16
N VAL A 586 9.06 15.53 25.11
CA VAL A 586 9.17 14.08 24.89
C VAL A 586 8.07 13.38 25.68
N LEU A 587 7.40 12.39 25.07
CA LEU A 587 6.29 11.65 25.66
C LEU A 587 6.72 10.19 25.90
N SER A 588 6.58 9.68 27.12
CA SER A 588 7.01 8.33 27.49
C SER A 588 6.08 7.24 26.96
N GLU A 589 4.77 7.50 26.92
CA GLU A 589 3.76 6.59 26.38
C GLU A 589 2.74 7.36 25.54
N SER A 590 2.53 6.94 24.30
CA SER A 590 1.59 7.56 23.36
C SER A 590 0.21 6.88 23.35
N ILE A 591 0.01 5.82 24.14
CA ILE A 591 -1.23 5.08 24.26
C ILE A 591 -1.50 4.79 25.73
N LEU A 592 -2.66 5.20 26.23
CA LEU A 592 -3.15 4.82 27.55
C LEU A 592 -4.44 4.02 27.40
N TYR A 593 -4.55 2.93 28.15
CA TYR A 593 -5.73 2.07 28.12
C TYR A 593 -6.66 2.40 29.28
N GLU A 594 -7.95 2.17 29.05
CA GLU A 594 -8.95 2.14 30.10
C GLU A 594 -8.56 1.18 31.22
N ALA A 595 -8.96 1.53 32.43
CA ALA A 595 -8.76 0.72 33.63
C ALA A 595 -9.49 -0.63 33.52
N GLU A 596 -9.02 -1.62 34.27
CA GLU A 596 -9.65 -2.95 34.36
C GLU A 596 -11.10 -2.91 34.88
N ALA A 597 -11.53 -1.79 35.47
CA ALA A 597 -12.92 -1.59 35.85
C ALA A 597 -13.87 -1.50 34.63
N ASN A 598 -13.34 -1.15 33.44
CA ASN A 598 -14.09 -0.96 32.20
C ASN A 598 -15.32 -0.06 32.41
N ASP A 599 -15.08 1.12 32.98
CA ASP A 599 -16.09 2.10 33.40
C ASP A 599 -15.82 3.52 32.87
N GLY A 600 -14.93 3.64 31.88
CA GLY A 600 -14.45 4.88 31.28
C GLY A 600 -13.33 5.56 32.04
N GLY A 601 -12.88 5.00 33.18
CA GLY A 601 -11.72 5.50 33.92
C GLY A 601 -10.41 5.11 33.25
N VAL A 602 -9.41 6.01 33.30
CA VAL A 602 -8.04 5.74 32.85
C VAL A 602 -7.11 5.89 34.05
N THR A 603 -6.56 4.77 34.53
CA THR A 603 -5.71 4.75 35.74
C THR A 603 -4.22 4.80 35.45
N THR A 604 -3.82 4.54 34.21
CA THR A 604 -2.43 4.68 33.77
C THR A 604 -2.12 6.14 33.45
N THR A 605 -0.84 6.48 33.52
CA THR A 605 -0.36 7.85 33.32
C THR A 605 0.73 7.87 32.28
N SER A 606 0.81 8.94 31.50
CA SER A 606 1.95 9.18 30.61
C SER A 606 2.86 10.25 31.21
N THR A 607 4.16 10.13 31.04
CA THR A 607 5.12 11.16 31.47
C THR A 607 5.57 11.98 30.28
N ILE A 608 5.50 13.29 30.41
CA ILE A 608 6.08 14.24 29.48
C ILE A 608 7.37 14.80 30.10
N SER A 609 8.49 14.67 29.40
CA SER A 609 9.79 15.20 29.81
C SER A 609 10.25 16.28 28.84
N LEU A 610 11.03 17.24 29.32
CA LEU A 610 11.76 18.19 28.48
C LEU A 610 13.13 17.61 28.12
N SER A 611 13.53 17.67 26.85
CA SER A 611 14.90 17.30 26.45
C SER A 611 15.92 18.24 27.09
N THR A 612 17.07 17.70 27.48
CA THR A 612 18.04 18.41 28.33
C THR A 612 18.78 19.49 27.55
N ASN A 613 18.30 20.74 27.68
CA ASN A 613 19.03 21.96 27.36
C ASN A 613 18.88 23.03 28.48
N ASN A 614 18.87 22.62 29.75
CA ASN A 614 18.51 23.47 30.90
C ASN A 614 17.10 24.11 30.84
N GLY A 615 16.26 23.69 29.89
CA GLY A 615 14.84 24.04 29.85
C GLY A 615 14.11 23.40 31.02
N THR A 616 13.44 24.23 31.81
CA THR A 616 12.63 23.82 32.96
C THR A 616 11.23 24.39 32.82
N PHE A 617 10.22 23.68 33.32
CA PHE A 617 8.93 24.30 33.54
C PHE A 617 9.11 25.51 34.48
N THR A 618 8.47 26.64 34.15
CA THR A 618 8.49 27.85 34.99
C THR A 618 8.01 27.60 36.41
N LYS A 619 7.17 26.57 36.58
CA LYS A 619 6.74 26.02 37.87
C LYS A 619 7.63 24.82 38.24
N SER A 620 8.07 24.78 39.49
CA SER A 620 8.90 23.67 40.03
C SER A 620 8.10 22.55 40.69
N THR A 621 6.83 22.80 41.06
CA THR A 621 5.91 21.84 41.71
C THR A 621 4.44 22.18 41.36
N GLY A 622 3.51 21.26 41.64
CA GLY A 622 2.07 21.47 41.44
C GLY A 622 1.56 21.07 40.05
N THR A 623 0.43 21.64 39.62
CA THR A 623 -0.19 21.32 38.32
C THR A 623 0.00 22.46 37.30
N LEU A 624 0.17 22.09 36.04
CA LEU A 624 0.15 23.05 34.93
C LEU A 624 -1.29 23.47 34.63
N THR A 625 -1.46 24.71 34.18
CA THR A 625 -2.76 25.37 33.96
C THR A 625 -3.09 25.41 32.47
N ALA A 626 -4.20 24.78 32.06
CA ALA A 626 -4.70 24.85 30.68
C ALA A 626 -5.01 26.30 30.28
N GLY A 627 -4.73 26.66 29.03
CA GLY A 627 -4.83 28.03 28.51
C GLY A 627 -3.62 28.93 28.85
N THR A 628 -2.91 28.68 29.94
CA THR A 628 -1.72 29.45 30.35
C THR A 628 -0.42 28.72 30.00
N ASP A 629 -0.26 27.49 30.47
CA ASP A 629 0.96 26.70 30.29
C ASP A 629 0.88 25.79 29.05
N TYR A 630 -0.31 25.32 28.70
CA TYR A 630 -0.57 24.46 27.55
C TYR A 630 -1.99 24.66 27.02
N THR A 631 -2.27 24.22 25.79
CA THR A 631 -3.63 23.98 25.29
C THR A 631 -3.86 22.49 25.13
N ILE A 632 -5.10 22.03 25.29
CA ILE A 632 -5.45 20.62 25.16
C ILE A 632 -6.74 20.46 24.36
N THR A 633 -6.76 19.46 23.47
CA THR A 633 -7.94 19.10 22.67
C THR A 633 -8.14 17.60 22.68
N GLY A 634 -9.36 17.15 22.37
CA GLY A 634 -9.67 15.73 22.20
C GLY A 634 -9.88 14.92 23.50
N VAL A 635 -9.93 15.57 24.67
CA VAL A 635 -10.27 14.89 25.94
C VAL A 635 -11.75 14.44 25.90
N PRO A 636 -12.05 13.15 26.08
CA PRO A 636 -13.43 12.64 26.12
C PRO A 636 -14.27 13.33 27.20
N SER A 637 -15.56 13.54 26.89
CA SER A 637 -16.51 14.09 27.88
C SER A 637 -16.54 13.22 29.14
N GLY A 638 -16.50 13.85 30.31
CA GLY A 638 -16.47 13.16 31.61
C GLY A 638 -15.06 12.84 32.15
N LEU A 639 -14.02 12.90 31.30
CA LEU A 639 -12.62 12.88 31.72
C LEU A 639 -12.06 14.29 31.84
N THR A 640 -11.13 14.47 32.78
CA THR A 640 -10.33 15.69 32.94
C THR A 640 -8.85 15.32 32.93
N ALA A 641 -8.07 15.90 32.02
CA ALA A 641 -6.62 15.73 32.01
C ALA A 641 -5.99 16.61 33.12
N VAL A 642 -5.14 16.00 33.94
CA VAL A 642 -4.39 16.66 35.01
C VAL A 642 -2.90 16.47 34.76
N LEU A 643 -2.19 17.58 34.54
CA LEU A 643 -0.75 17.62 34.29
C LEU A 643 -0.01 18.02 35.56
N THR A 644 0.56 17.05 36.27
CA THR A 644 1.22 17.23 37.58
C THR A 644 2.73 17.17 37.44
N LEU A 645 3.43 18.20 37.88
CA LEU A 645 4.89 18.28 37.84
C LEU A 645 5.53 17.23 38.76
N GLN A 646 6.49 16.49 38.22
CA GLN A 646 7.38 15.55 38.93
C GLN A 646 8.81 16.11 38.90
N GLY A 647 8.95 17.37 39.34
CA GLY A 647 10.16 18.16 39.22
C GLY A 647 10.08 19.20 38.10
N ASN A 648 11.17 19.93 37.91
CA ASN A 648 11.23 21.08 37.01
C ASN A 648 11.41 20.70 35.52
N SER A 649 11.53 19.42 35.17
CA SER A 649 11.72 18.95 33.79
C SER A 649 10.80 17.80 33.38
N LYS A 650 9.89 17.38 34.26
CA LYS A 650 8.96 16.27 34.04
C LYS A 650 7.56 16.62 34.51
N VAL A 651 6.55 16.26 33.73
CA VAL A 651 5.14 16.37 34.07
C VAL A 651 4.44 15.06 33.78
N VAL A 652 3.68 14.57 34.74
CA VAL A 652 2.86 13.37 34.59
C VAL A 652 1.46 13.80 34.16
N VAL A 653 1.02 13.24 33.04
CA VAL A 653 -0.35 13.36 32.54
C VAL A 653 -1.16 12.21 33.13
N SER A 654 -2.17 12.58 33.92
CA SER A 654 -3.17 11.66 34.45
C SER A 654 -4.55 12.10 34.00
N PHE A 655 -5.52 11.18 33.99
CA PHE A 655 -6.90 11.50 33.71
C PHE A 655 -7.75 11.19 34.94
N THR A 656 -8.60 12.12 35.33
CA THR A 656 -9.56 11.94 36.43
C THR A 656 -10.99 11.95 35.89
N GLY A 657 -11.91 11.35 36.64
CA GLY A 657 -13.29 11.15 36.19
C GLY A 657 -13.45 9.87 35.38
N LYS A 658 -14.54 9.78 34.62
CA LYS A 658 -14.90 8.64 33.77
C LYS A 658 -15.46 9.16 32.46
N ALA A 659 -14.98 8.63 31.34
CA ALA A 659 -15.52 8.98 30.04
C ALA A 659 -17.00 8.60 29.97
N THR A 660 -17.86 9.54 29.55
CA THR A 660 -19.31 9.32 29.42
C THR A 660 -19.64 8.29 28.33
N ALA A 661 -18.74 8.13 27.36
CA ALA A 661 -18.77 7.06 26.36
C ALA A 661 -17.37 6.44 26.27
N HIS A 662 -17.28 5.13 26.47
CA HIS A 662 -16.01 4.41 26.64
C HIS A 662 -16.05 3.03 25.96
N LEU A 663 -16.60 2.95 24.75
CA LEU A 663 -16.44 1.77 23.89
C LEU A 663 -15.22 1.95 22.98
N PRO A 664 -14.70 0.91 22.31
CA PRO A 664 -13.57 1.06 21.38
C PRO A 664 -13.84 2.06 20.23
N ALA A 665 -15.10 2.30 19.88
CA ALA A 665 -15.49 3.34 18.92
C ALA A 665 -15.29 4.78 19.45
N ASN A 666 -15.11 4.93 20.76
CA ASN A 666 -14.87 6.19 21.46
C ASN A 666 -13.39 6.42 21.78
N ASP A 667 -12.49 5.58 21.26
CA ASP A 667 -11.05 5.83 21.30
C ASP A 667 -10.75 7.28 20.91
N ALA A 668 -9.92 7.96 21.70
CA ALA A 668 -9.73 9.40 21.58
C ALA A 668 -8.26 9.77 21.49
N ALA A 669 -7.93 10.67 20.57
CA ALA A 669 -6.60 11.27 20.46
C ALA A 669 -6.59 12.60 21.23
N VAL A 670 -5.95 12.60 22.41
CA VAL A 670 -5.79 13.78 23.25
C VAL A 670 -4.49 14.49 22.88
N THR A 671 -4.58 15.68 22.31
CA THR A 671 -3.40 16.46 21.92
C THR A 671 -3.15 17.57 22.93
N ILE A 672 -1.94 17.59 23.49
CA ILE A 672 -1.44 18.59 24.43
C ILE A 672 -0.37 19.42 23.71
N THR A 673 -0.55 20.73 23.66
CA THR A 673 0.41 21.67 23.06
C THR A 673 0.92 22.63 24.12
N PHE A 674 2.21 22.56 24.44
CA PHE A 674 2.84 23.46 25.40
C PHE A 674 3.09 24.83 24.79
N LYS A 675 2.89 25.88 25.59
CA LYS A 675 3.23 27.26 25.20
C LYS A 675 4.67 27.56 25.59
N ASP A 676 5.37 28.35 24.77
CA ASP A 676 6.76 28.76 25.05
C ASP A 676 6.91 29.38 26.44
N ALA A 677 5.93 30.19 26.88
CA ALA A 677 5.92 30.84 28.20
C ALA A 677 5.85 29.88 29.39
N ALA A 678 5.51 28.60 29.19
CA ALA A 678 5.49 27.60 30.24
C ALA A 678 6.90 27.13 30.64
N ILE A 679 7.91 27.41 29.81
CA ILE A 679 9.28 26.90 29.94
C ILE A 679 10.27 28.07 30.13
N THR A 680 11.28 27.89 30.97
CA THR A 680 12.37 28.84 31.23
C THR A 680 13.73 28.15 31.15
N GLY A 681 14.74 28.85 30.62
CA GLY A 681 16.04 28.26 30.23
C GLY A 681 15.97 27.52 28.88
N GLY A 682 17.08 27.44 28.14
CA GLY A 682 17.18 26.56 26.97
C GLY A 682 16.50 26.97 25.64
N ILE A 683 16.44 28.28 25.32
CA ILE A 683 16.04 28.93 24.02
C ILE A 683 14.57 29.42 23.95
N ALA A 684 14.32 30.40 23.08
CA ALA A 684 13.12 31.23 22.91
C ALA A 684 11.94 30.62 22.11
N THR A 685 11.99 29.35 21.68
CA THR A 685 10.89 28.67 20.95
C THR A 685 10.99 27.15 21.15
N LEU A 686 9.88 26.50 21.53
CA LEU A 686 9.81 25.05 21.76
C LEU A 686 9.77 24.26 20.45
N ASP A 687 10.60 23.22 20.35
CA ASP A 687 10.46 22.24 19.27
C ASP A 687 9.50 21.13 19.66
N MET A 688 8.73 20.63 18.68
CA MET A 688 7.75 19.57 18.88
C MET A 688 6.84 19.83 20.10
N SER A 689 6.37 21.08 20.26
CA SER A 689 5.60 21.55 21.41
C SER A 689 4.28 20.79 21.63
N SER A 690 3.81 20.05 20.62
CA SER A 690 2.60 19.23 20.67
C SER A 690 2.91 17.74 20.82
N LYS A 691 2.12 17.06 21.65
CA LYS A 691 2.14 15.60 21.84
C LYS A 691 0.73 15.04 21.92
N THR A 692 0.52 13.88 21.31
CA THR A 692 -0.77 13.19 21.29
C THR A 692 -0.70 11.92 22.12
N ILE A 693 -1.64 11.78 23.05
CA ILE A 693 -1.89 10.56 23.83
C ILE A 693 -3.18 9.95 23.31
N ASN A 694 -3.12 8.70 22.87
CA ASN A 694 -4.29 7.96 22.41
C ASN A 694 -4.91 7.20 23.59
N LEU A 695 -6.11 7.60 24.01
CA LEU A 695 -6.91 6.87 24.97
C LEU A 695 -7.63 5.73 24.25
N LYS A 696 -7.45 4.51 24.76
CA LYS A 696 -8.01 3.28 24.20
C LYS A 696 -8.98 2.66 25.17
N PHE A 697 -10.24 2.61 24.78
CA PHE A 697 -11.30 2.02 25.60
C PHE A 697 -11.46 0.52 25.31
N ASP A 698 -11.92 -0.23 26.30
CA ASP A 698 -12.18 -1.66 26.21
C ASP A 698 -13.61 -1.90 25.70
N ALA A 699 -13.82 -3.02 25.00
CA ALA A 699 -15.18 -3.51 24.80
C ALA A 699 -15.72 -4.05 26.14
N PRO A 700 -17.05 -4.06 26.35
CA PRO A 700 -17.64 -4.66 27.54
C PRO A 700 -17.16 -6.10 27.71
N TYR A 701 -16.76 -6.45 28.94
CA TYR A 701 -16.28 -7.80 29.20
C TYR A 701 -17.41 -8.82 29.08
N GLY A 702 -17.06 -10.01 28.61
CA GLY A 702 -18.01 -11.10 28.46
C GLY A 702 -17.35 -12.39 28.02
N VAL A 703 -18.16 -13.44 28.02
CA VAL A 703 -17.79 -14.74 27.45
C VAL A 703 -18.22 -14.77 25.99
N PHE A 704 -17.28 -15.06 25.10
CA PHE A 704 -17.50 -15.16 23.66
C PHE A 704 -17.34 -16.61 23.23
N TYR A 705 -18.25 -17.08 22.38
CA TYR A 705 -18.26 -18.45 21.85
C TYR A 705 -18.15 -18.42 20.34
N VAL A 706 -17.30 -19.29 19.79
CA VAL A 706 -17.06 -19.45 18.35
C VAL A 706 -17.31 -20.90 18.00
N ASN A 707 -18.22 -21.12 17.06
CA ASN A 707 -18.63 -22.45 16.61
C ASN A 707 -17.94 -22.84 15.30
N ASN A 708 -17.60 -24.13 15.18
CA ASN A 708 -17.15 -24.80 13.96
C ASN A 708 -16.00 -24.10 13.21
N PRO A 709 -14.80 -24.01 13.82
CA PRO A 709 -13.68 -23.30 13.21
C PRO A 709 -12.91 -24.15 12.18
N ASP A 710 -13.30 -25.41 11.94
CA ASP A 710 -12.74 -26.32 10.92
C ASP A 710 -11.20 -26.54 11.02
N TYR A 711 -10.68 -26.72 12.25
CA TYR A 711 -9.27 -27.07 12.46
C TYR A 711 -9.10 -28.58 12.69
N VAL A 712 -8.29 -29.22 11.86
CA VAL A 712 -8.12 -30.68 11.81
C VAL A 712 -6.64 -31.03 11.71
N ALA A 713 -6.23 -32.04 12.48
CA ALA A 713 -4.98 -32.74 12.32
C ALA A 713 -5.26 -34.21 11.97
N SER A 714 -4.70 -34.72 10.88
CA SER A 714 -4.89 -36.10 10.43
C SER A 714 -3.74 -36.54 9.51
N ALA A 715 -3.73 -37.80 9.05
CA ALA A 715 -2.73 -38.27 8.09
C ALA A 715 -2.79 -37.51 6.74
N ALA A 716 -3.97 -37.00 6.36
CA ALA A 716 -4.16 -36.18 5.17
C ALA A 716 -3.79 -34.71 5.38
N GLN A 717 -3.82 -34.25 6.63
CA GLN A 717 -3.54 -32.88 7.03
C GLN A 717 -2.72 -32.90 8.31
N THR A 718 -1.43 -33.16 8.15
CA THR A 718 -0.55 -33.43 9.29
C THR A 718 -0.38 -32.21 10.18
N TRP A 719 -0.44 -31.00 9.64
CA TRP A 719 -0.40 -29.76 10.41
C TRP A 719 -1.34 -28.71 9.82
N GLN A 720 -2.02 -27.96 10.70
CA GLN A 720 -2.86 -26.82 10.33
C GLN A 720 -2.68 -25.66 11.31
N TYR A 721 -2.26 -24.51 10.79
CA TYR A 721 -2.27 -23.24 11.52
C TYR A 721 -3.70 -22.79 11.83
N PHE A 722 -3.90 -22.24 13.03
CA PHE A 722 -5.08 -21.45 13.34
C PHE A 722 -4.81 -20.31 14.31
N ASP A 723 -5.59 -19.24 14.21
CA ASP A 723 -5.54 -18.10 15.12
C ASP A 723 -6.95 -17.88 15.67
N LEU A 724 -7.05 -17.79 17.00
CA LEU A 724 -8.32 -17.57 17.65
C LEU A 724 -8.79 -16.11 17.52
N GLY A 725 -7.87 -15.18 17.22
CA GLY A 725 -8.15 -13.75 17.05
C GLY A 725 -8.52 -13.02 18.35
N ILE A 726 -8.01 -13.46 19.50
CA ILE A 726 -8.50 -13.05 20.83
C ILE A 726 -7.40 -12.45 21.72
N GLY A 727 -7.11 -11.16 21.58
CA GLY A 727 -6.09 -10.50 22.38
C GLY A 727 -4.68 -10.66 21.79
N ASP A 728 -3.68 -10.79 22.65
CA ASP A 728 -2.27 -10.80 22.30
C ASP A 728 -1.78 -12.25 22.07
N ASN A 729 -1.12 -12.49 20.94
CA ASN A 729 -0.43 -13.74 20.58
C ASN A 729 -1.33 -15.00 20.59
N THR A 730 -2.42 -15.04 19.82
CA THR A 730 -3.42 -16.12 19.86
C THR A 730 -3.32 -17.19 18.78
N GLU A 731 -2.11 -17.37 18.26
CA GLU A 731 -1.79 -18.35 17.23
C GLU A 731 -1.56 -19.75 17.83
N TYR A 732 -2.07 -20.78 17.17
CA TYR A 732 -1.94 -22.19 17.53
C TYR A 732 -1.75 -23.05 16.26
N GLY A 733 -1.33 -24.30 16.44
CA GLY A 733 -1.24 -25.27 15.36
C GLY A 733 -1.83 -26.62 15.76
N ALA A 734 -2.75 -27.13 14.95
CA ALA A 734 -3.27 -28.48 15.10
C ALA A 734 -2.30 -29.46 14.43
N TRP A 735 -1.73 -30.42 15.17
CA TRP A 735 -0.60 -31.20 14.68
C TRP A 735 -0.71 -32.70 14.96
N GLN A 736 -0.68 -33.50 13.89
CA GLN A 736 -0.29 -34.90 13.94
C GLN A 736 1.23 -34.99 13.71
N PHE A 737 1.96 -35.10 14.81
CA PHE A 737 3.43 -35.18 14.79
C PHE A 737 3.94 -36.48 14.17
N ALA A 738 3.27 -37.59 14.50
CA ALA A 738 3.53 -38.90 13.93
C ALA A 738 2.24 -39.74 13.98
N ALA A 739 2.25 -40.92 13.37
CA ALA A 739 1.16 -41.86 13.50
C ALA A 739 0.89 -42.13 14.99
N ALA A 740 -0.34 -41.83 15.43
CA ALA A 740 -0.74 -41.93 16.82
C ALA A 740 0.06 -41.01 17.79
N ALA A 741 0.57 -39.87 17.33
CA ALA A 741 1.14 -38.85 18.20
C ALA A 741 0.56 -37.48 17.83
N LEU A 742 -0.27 -36.92 18.70
CA LEU A 742 -1.01 -35.69 18.47
C LEU A 742 -0.53 -34.60 19.42
N LYS A 743 -0.34 -33.40 18.90
CA LYS A 743 0.16 -32.22 19.61
C LYS A 743 -0.71 -31.00 19.32
N VAL A 744 -0.67 -30.05 20.23
CA VAL A 744 -1.12 -28.66 19.98
C VAL A 744 0.12 -27.78 20.03
N GLU A 745 0.45 -27.16 18.90
CA GLU A 745 1.50 -26.14 18.84
C GLU A 745 0.94 -24.83 19.43
N THR A 746 1.68 -24.27 20.38
CA THR A 746 1.19 -23.15 21.20
C THR A 746 2.06 -21.91 21.12
N TYR A 747 3.18 -21.98 20.39
CA TYR A 747 4.18 -20.91 20.29
C TYR A 747 4.61 -20.35 21.66
N GLY A 748 4.80 -21.24 22.64
CA GLY A 748 5.21 -20.88 24.00
C GLY A 748 4.07 -20.65 24.99
N LYS A 749 2.80 -20.74 24.56
CA LYS A 749 1.63 -20.55 25.44
C LYS A 749 1.34 -21.79 26.30
N ARG A 750 0.72 -21.55 27.46
CA ARG A 750 0.42 -22.61 28.44
C ARG A 750 -1.00 -23.15 28.25
N LEU A 751 -1.15 -24.46 28.40
CA LEU A 751 -2.46 -25.14 28.41
C LEU A 751 -2.65 -25.88 29.74
N VAL A 752 -3.88 -26.20 30.10
CA VAL A 752 -4.17 -26.97 31.30
C VAL A 752 -3.69 -28.42 31.13
N GLY A 753 -2.86 -28.89 32.05
CA GLY A 753 -2.25 -30.22 31.99
C GLY A 753 -1.80 -30.74 33.37
N PRO A 754 -1.38 -32.01 33.49
CA PRO A 754 -0.83 -32.55 34.73
C PRO A 754 0.55 -31.97 35.06
N ALA A 755 0.79 -31.62 36.33
CA ALA A 755 2.03 -31.01 36.78
C ALA A 755 3.26 -31.90 36.48
N GLY A 756 4.34 -31.29 36.02
CA GLY A 756 5.58 -32.00 35.66
C GLY A 756 5.52 -32.80 34.36
N THR A 757 4.44 -32.67 33.57
CA THR A 757 4.28 -33.32 32.27
C THR A 757 4.08 -32.30 31.14
N ARG A 758 4.13 -32.76 29.89
CA ARG A 758 3.71 -31.98 28.70
C ARG A 758 2.32 -32.36 28.19
N ASN A 759 1.61 -33.21 28.92
CA ASN A 759 0.34 -33.75 28.49
C ASN A 759 -0.78 -32.71 28.67
N ILE A 760 -1.70 -32.63 27.72
CA ILE A 760 -2.89 -31.79 27.79
C ILE A 760 -4.02 -32.57 28.45
N SER A 761 -4.58 -32.04 29.54
CA SER A 761 -5.66 -32.71 30.28
C SER A 761 -6.95 -32.74 29.46
N LEU A 762 -7.61 -33.91 29.40
CA LEU A 762 -9.01 -34.03 28.98
C LEU A 762 -9.92 -33.40 30.05
N ILE A 763 -10.46 -32.22 29.77
CA ILE A 763 -11.36 -31.50 30.68
C ILE A 763 -12.81 -31.87 30.36
N THR A 764 -13.59 -32.19 31.39
CA THR A 764 -15.03 -32.42 31.27
C THR A 764 -15.80 -31.11 31.26
N GLU A 765 -16.95 -31.11 30.60
CA GLU A 765 -17.90 -29.98 30.63
C GLU A 765 -18.20 -29.52 32.07
N GLY A 766 -18.38 -28.21 32.25
CA GLY A 766 -18.65 -27.57 33.56
C GLY A 766 -17.42 -27.33 34.43
N THR A 767 -16.24 -27.87 34.07
CA THR A 767 -15.00 -27.64 34.84
C THR A 767 -14.55 -26.18 34.75
N THR A 768 -14.27 -25.56 35.90
CA THR A 768 -13.74 -24.19 35.96
C THR A 768 -12.29 -24.11 35.49
N ILE A 769 -12.05 -23.25 34.50
CA ILE A 769 -10.73 -22.89 33.98
C ILE A 769 -10.43 -21.45 34.38
N GLY A 770 -9.36 -21.26 35.15
CA GLY A 770 -9.01 -19.95 35.71
C GLY A 770 -7.67 -19.96 36.42
N ALA A 771 -7.41 -18.95 37.26
CA ALA A 771 -6.13 -18.79 37.97
C ALA A 771 -5.72 -20.01 38.82
N SER A 772 -6.69 -20.83 39.26
CA SER A 772 -6.46 -22.06 40.03
C SER A 772 -6.15 -23.29 39.17
N SER A 773 -6.26 -23.21 37.84
CA SER A 773 -5.96 -24.32 36.94
C SER A 773 -4.45 -24.52 36.79
N ASN A 774 -4.02 -25.77 36.62
CA ASN A 774 -2.60 -26.08 36.45
C ASN A 774 -2.17 -25.92 34.98
N PHE A 775 -1.57 -24.78 34.65
CA PHE A 775 -1.09 -24.46 33.31
C PHE A 775 0.35 -24.95 33.10
N VAL A 776 0.54 -25.87 32.15
CA VAL A 776 1.84 -26.43 31.76
C VAL A 776 2.42 -25.69 30.56
N THR A 777 3.73 -25.48 30.56
CA THR A 777 4.46 -24.77 29.50
C THR A 777 5.04 -25.77 28.49
N PRO A 778 5.04 -25.47 27.17
CA PRO A 778 5.76 -26.27 26.17
C PRO A 778 7.28 -26.28 26.45
N GLY A 779 8.00 -27.23 25.84
CA GLY A 779 9.46 -27.29 25.93
C GLY A 779 10.15 -26.15 25.19
N ALA A 780 11.40 -25.87 25.57
CA ALA A 780 12.17 -24.72 25.08
C ALA A 780 12.71 -24.88 23.64
N ALA A 781 12.72 -26.10 23.08
CA ALA A 781 13.26 -26.40 21.75
C ALA A 781 12.17 -26.98 20.84
N TYR A 782 12.13 -26.55 19.58
CA TYR A 782 11.29 -27.21 18.58
C TYR A 782 11.84 -28.62 18.29
N PRO A 783 11.02 -29.70 18.25
CA PRO A 783 9.55 -29.75 18.21
C PRO A 783 8.84 -30.07 19.55
N ASP A 784 9.36 -29.66 20.72
CA ASP A 784 8.82 -29.99 22.05
C ASP A 784 7.53 -29.22 22.42
N GLN A 785 6.49 -29.35 21.60
CA GLN A 785 5.14 -28.81 21.88
C GLN A 785 4.34 -29.72 22.82
N LEU A 786 3.23 -29.18 23.37
CA LEU A 786 2.35 -29.89 24.30
C LEU A 786 1.63 -31.07 23.63
N ASP A 787 1.56 -32.17 24.37
CA ASP A 787 1.15 -33.49 23.91
C ASP A 787 -0.35 -33.69 24.19
N LEU A 788 -1.18 -33.72 23.14
CA LEU A 788 -2.59 -34.12 23.26
C LEU A 788 -2.69 -35.63 23.43
N ARG A 789 -1.82 -36.38 22.74
CA ARG A 789 -1.81 -37.85 22.76
C ARG A 789 -0.42 -38.38 22.43
N THR A 790 0.05 -39.35 23.20
CA THR A 790 1.29 -40.11 22.92
C THR A 790 1.05 -41.61 23.09
N ALA A 791 2.05 -42.45 22.80
CA ALA A 791 1.96 -43.89 23.03
C ALA A 791 1.72 -44.26 24.51
N SER A 792 2.18 -43.43 25.46
CA SER A 792 1.98 -43.62 26.91
C SER A 792 0.87 -42.75 27.50
N TYR A 793 0.29 -41.83 26.72
CA TYR A 793 -0.80 -40.94 27.13
C TYR A 793 -1.94 -41.02 26.12
N THR A 794 -2.87 -41.95 26.35
CA THR A 794 -3.99 -42.30 25.46
C THR A 794 -5.35 -41.85 25.99
N ALA A 795 -5.37 -40.97 27.00
CA ALA A 795 -6.61 -40.53 27.67
C ALA A 795 -7.62 -39.86 26.72
N TRP A 796 -7.15 -39.34 25.59
CA TRP A 796 -7.97 -38.71 24.56
C TRP A 796 -8.46 -39.67 23.46
N ASP A 797 -7.97 -40.92 23.39
CA ASP A 797 -8.34 -41.84 22.31
C ASP A 797 -9.86 -42.08 22.28
N ASN A 798 -10.50 -41.76 21.14
CA ASN A 798 -11.96 -41.83 20.95
C ASN A 798 -12.76 -40.99 21.96
N GLN A 799 -12.19 -39.89 22.46
CA GLN A 799 -12.85 -38.96 23.36
C GLN A 799 -13.17 -37.64 22.67
N THR A 800 -14.21 -36.98 23.17
CA THR A 800 -14.55 -35.60 22.86
C THR A 800 -14.62 -34.84 24.19
N GLY A 801 -13.90 -33.73 24.30
CA GLY A 801 -13.84 -32.96 25.54
C GLY A 801 -13.06 -31.67 25.37
N TYR A 802 -12.70 -31.03 26.47
CA TYR A 802 -12.20 -29.65 26.44
C TYR A 802 -10.71 -29.56 26.76
N ILE A 803 -10.04 -28.58 26.14
CA ILE A 803 -8.69 -28.12 26.46
C ILE A 803 -8.83 -26.74 27.09
N GLY A 804 -8.24 -26.52 28.26
CA GLY A 804 -8.22 -25.20 28.88
C GLY A 804 -6.97 -24.42 28.45
N PHE A 805 -7.14 -23.13 28.16
CA PHE A 805 -6.04 -22.23 27.82
C PHE A 805 -6.14 -20.90 28.56
N GLU A 806 -5.00 -20.24 28.71
CA GLU A 806 -4.93 -18.84 29.11
C GLU A 806 -4.36 -18.03 27.95
N TYR A 807 -4.74 -16.76 27.89
CA TYR A 807 -4.23 -15.83 26.90
C TYR A 807 -4.02 -14.45 27.54
N LYS A 808 -3.29 -13.59 26.85
CA LYS A 808 -3.08 -12.21 27.27
C LYS A 808 -3.95 -11.28 26.44
N SER A 809 -4.52 -10.27 27.05
CA SER A 809 -5.21 -9.18 26.35
C SER A 809 -4.73 -7.86 26.93
N ARG A 810 -3.89 -7.14 26.17
CA ARG A 810 -3.20 -5.92 26.62
C ARG A 810 -2.40 -6.20 27.90
N GLY A 811 -1.68 -7.34 27.93
CA GLY A 811 -0.89 -7.79 29.08
C GLY A 811 -1.67 -8.42 30.25
N ARG A 812 -3.01 -8.35 30.25
CA ARG A 812 -3.87 -8.90 31.30
C ARG A 812 -4.21 -10.36 31.03
N THR A 813 -4.18 -11.22 32.05
CA THR A 813 -4.48 -12.65 31.89
C THR A 813 -5.99 -12.88 31.75
N CYS A 814 -6.39 -13.63 30.74
CA CYS A 814 -7.76 -14.06 30.49
C CYS A 814 -7.79 -15.58 30.23
N TYR A 815 -8.96 -16.20 30.30
CA TYR A 815 -9.11 -17.66 30.26
C TYR A 815 -10.11 -18.11 29.19
N GLY A 816 -9.86 -19.29 28.62
CA GLY A 816 -10.71 -19.89 27.60
C GLY A 816 -10.63 -21.41 27.56
N TRP A 817 -11.46 -22.00 26.70
CA TRP A 817 -11.47 -23.42 26.43
C TRP A 817 -11.65 -23.71 24.94
N MET A 818 -11.08 -24.81 24.45
CA MET A 818 -11.31 -25.37 23.10
C MET A 818 -11.95 -26.73 23.21
N HIS A 819 -13.02 -26.99 22.47
CA HIS A 819 -13.68 -28.28 22.39
C HIS A 819 -13.04 -29.12 21.28
N VAL A 820 -12.53 -30.29 21.65
CA VAL A 820 -11.70 -31.12 20.79
C VAL A 820 -12.22 -32.55 20.76
N LYS A 821 -12.31 -33.11 19.55
CA LYS A 821 -12.60 -34.52 19.32
C LYS A 821 -11.37 -35.21 18.77
N VAL A 822 -10.93 -36.28 19.42
CA VAL A 822 -9.80 -37.12 19.00
C VAL A 822 -10.33 -38.45 18.49
N GLU A 823 -9.92 -38.83 17.28
CA GLU A 823 -10.38 -40.05 16.61
C GLU A 823 -9.76 -41.31 17.25
N ALA A 824 -10.42 -42.46 17.05
CA ALA A 824 -9.98 -43.73 17.65
C ALA A 824 -8.53 -44.08 17.30
N GLY A 825 -7.75 -44.48 18.30
CA GLY A 825 -6.32 -44.78 18.15
C GLY A 825 -5.41 -43.56 17.93
N GLY A 826 -5.93 -42.33 18.10
CA GLY A 826 -5.14 -41.11 17.98
C GLY A 826 -4.69 -40.79 16.55
N VAL A 827 -5.46 -41.24 15.55
CA VAL A 827 -5.15 -41.05 14.12
C VAL A 827 -5.38 -39.62 13.62
N GLY A 828 -6.01 -38.78 14.44
CA GLY A 828 -6.26 -37.38 14.15
C GLY A 828 -7.15 -36.74 15.22
N TYR A 829 -7.35 -35.43 15.13
CA TYR A 829 -8.30 -34.70 15.95
C TYR A 829 -8.84 -33.46 15.24
N SER A 830 -9.98 -32.97 15.72
CA SER A 830 -10.60 -31.74 15.25
C SER A 830 -10.93 -30.82 16.42
N VAL A 831 -10.71 -29.52 16.24
CA VAL A 831 -11.24 -28.48 17.13
C VAL A 831 -12.64 -28.12 16.62
N LEU A 832 -13.65 -28.37 17.46
CA LEU A 832 -15.06 -28.26 17.11
C LEU A 832 -15.61 -26.85 17.38
N ASP A 833 -15.21 -26.25 18.49
CA ASP A 833 -15.63 -24.92 18.92
C ASP A 833 -14.70 -24.43 20.05
N TYR A 834 -14.78 -23.14 20.40
CA TYR A 834 -14.03 -22.59 21.53
C TYR A 834 -14.79 -21.42 22.18
N ALA A 835 -14.48 -21.13 23.43
CA ALA A 835 -14.95 -19.92 24.10
C ALA A 835 -13.87 -19.30 24.99
N TYR A 836 -14.03 -18.02 25.30
CA TYR A 836 -13.09 -17.24 26.09
C TYR A 836 -13.79 -16.12 26.86
N ASN A 837 -13.31 -15.83 28.07
CA ASN A 837 -13.76 -14.70 28.87
C ASN A 837 -12.80 -13.52 28.70
N THR A 838 -13.30 -12.36 28.26
CA THR A 838 -12.49 -11.16 28.09
C THR A 838 -12.30 -10.37 29.39
N LYS A 839 -12.99 -10.73 30.48
CA LYS A 839 -12.78 -10.11 31.78
C LYS A 839 -11.45 -10.61 32.40
N PRO A 840 -10.49 -9.71 32.69
CA PRO A 840 -9.23 -10.09 33.30
C PRO A 840 -9.41 -10.92 34.56
N ASN A 841 -8.65 -12.01 34.65
CA ASN A 841 -8.58 -12.95 35.78
C ASN A 841 -9.89 -13.67 36.12
N GLU A 842 -10.97 -13.49 35.36
CA GLU A 842 -12.24 -14.16 35.63
C GLU A 842 -12.29 -15.52 34.93
N SER A 843 -12.53 -16.56 35.72
CA SER A 843 -12.61 -17.94 35.22
C SER A 843 -13.77 -18.16 34.26
N ILE A 844 -13.66 -19.20 33.43
CA ILE A 844 -14.71 -19.67 32.53
C ILE A 844 -14.96 -21.16 32.80
N GLN A 845 -16.20 -21.63 32.71
CA GLN A 845 -16.50 -23.06 32.78
C GLN A 845 -16.40 -23.69 31.38
N ALA A 846 -15.73 -24.85 31.27
CA ALA A 846 -15.64 -25.62 30.04
C ALA A 846 -17.05 -25.93 29.49
N GLY A 847 -17.26 -25.75 28.18
CA GLY A 847 -18.56 -25.94 27.53
C GLY A 847 -19.58 -24.81 27.75
N THR A 848 -19.21 -23.72 28.44
CA THR A 848 -20.11 -22.56 28.58
C THR A 848 -20.39 -21.91 27.24
N GLN A 849 -21.54 -22.22 26.64
CA GLN A 849 -22.12 -21.45 25.55
C GLN A 849 -22.94 -20.32 26.18
N ALA A 850 -22.29 -19.18 26.47
CA ALA A 850 -23.02 -18.03 26.98
C ALA A 850 -24.06 -17.59 25.92
N PRO A 851 -25.29 -17.20 26.32
CA PRO A 851 -26.25 -16.63 25.38
C PRO A 851 -25.60 -15.40 24.73
N VAL A 852 -25.62 -15.34 23.39
CA VAL A 852 -25.13 -14.20 22.62
C VAL A 852 -25.81 -12.94 23.16
N THR A 853 -25.10 -12.17 23.97
CA THR A 853 -25.66 -10.99 24.61
C THR A 853 -25.55 -9.86 23.59
N VAL A 854 -26.70 -9.35 23.12
CA VAL A 854 -26.75 -8.21 22.21
C VAL A 854 -26.96 -6.96 23.06
N LEU A 855 -26.01 -6.04 23.05
CA LEU A 855 -26.10 -4.83 23.87
C LEU A 855 -27.17 -3.88 23.33
N ALA A 856 -27.92 -3.23 24.22
CA ALA A 856 -28.95 -2.28 23.80
C ALA A 856 -28.32 -0.98 23.27
N PRO A 857 -28.83 -0.39 22.17
CA PRO A 857 -28.50 0.98 21.80
C PRO A 857 -28.82 1.96 22.94
N SER A 858 -28.08 3.07 23.06
CA SER A 858 -28.24 4.06 24.13
C SER A 858 -28.28 5.49 23.59
N SER A 859 -28.57 6.47 24.47
CA SER A 859 -28.53 7.90 24.16
C SER A 859 -29.38 8.30 22.94
N LEU A 860 -30.55 7.68 22.79
CA LEU A 860 -31.49 8.01 21.72
C LEU A 860 -32.02 9.44 21.90
N THR A 861 -31.85 10.25 20.87
CA THR A 861 -32.34 11.63 20.75
C THR A 861 -33.22 11.78 19.52
N ALA A 862 -34.12 12.77 19.51
CA ALA A 862 -34.96 13.10 18.38
C ALA A 862 -35.00 14.61 18.15
N THR A 863 -34.73 15.03 16.91
CA THR A 863 -34.85 16.43 16.45
C THR A 863 -35.97 16.53 15.43
N VAL A 864 -36.95 17.41 15.66
CA VAL A 864 -38.11 17.59 14.77
C VAL A 864 -37.88 18.67 13.72
N ASN A 865 -38.36 18.43 12.51
CA ASN A 865 -38.53 19.44 11.48
C ASN A 865 -40.03 19.59 11.18
N ASN A 866 -40.61 20.71 11.62
CA ASN A 866 -42.05 20.99 11.46
C ASN A 866 -42.44 21.32 10.02
N THR A 867 -41.51 21.79 9.19
CA THR A 867 -41.77 22.13 7.78
C THR A 867 -41.83 20.89 6.91
N SER A 868 -40.90 19.94 7.11
CA SER A 868 -40.86 18.70 6.34
C SER A 868 -41.61 17.53 6.99
N LEU A 869 -42.18 17.75 8.18
CA LEU A 869 -42.84 16.76 9.04
C LEU A 869 -41.99 15.50 9.26
N GLN A 870 -40.80 15.71 9.82
CA GLN A 870 -39.81 14.64 10.05
C GLN A 870 -39.29 14.67 11.48
N ALA A 871 -38.87 13.51 11.98
CA ALA A 871 -38.09 13.37 13.21
C ALA A 871 -36.77 12.66 12.87
N GLN A 872 -35.66 13.36 13.05
CA GLN A 872 -34.32 12.79 12.92
C GLN A 872 -33.93 12.17 14.26
N LEU A 873 -33.75 10.85 14.27
CA LEU A 873 -33.31 10.07 15.42
C LEU A 873 -31.80 9.84 15.36
N THR A 874 -31.15 9.90 16.51
CA THR A 874 -29.72 9.62 16.67
C THR A 874 -29.49 8.86 17.96
N TRP A 875 -28.68 7.80 17.93
CA TRP A 875 -28.35 6.97 19.09
C TRP A 875 -26.91 6.48 19.03
N VAL A 876 -26.42 5.97 20.15
CA VAL A 876 -25.17 5.23 20.24
C VAL A 876 -25.46 3.75 20.05
N ASN A 877 -24.76 3.13 19.10
CA ASN A 877 -24.87 1.70 18.86
C ASN A 877 -23.83 0.94 19.69
N ASN A 878 -24.31 0.22 20.71
CA ASN A 878 -23.45 -0.55 21.61
C ASN A 878 -23.26 -2.01 21.15
N ALA A 879 -23.98 -2.46 20.12
CA ALA A 879 -24.11 -3.87 19.75
C ALA A 879 -23.17 -4.27 18.60
N THR A 880 -21.90 -4.49 18.89
CA THR A 880 -20.88 -4.85 17.87
C THR A 880 -21.12 -6.21 17.21
N ASN A 881 -21.91 -7.08 17.84
CA ASN A 881 -22.32 -8.38 17.33
C ASN A 881 -23.72 -8.38 16.67
N ALA A 882 -24.40 -7.23 16.58
CA ALA A 882 -25.70 -7.15 15.96
C ALA A 882 -25.61 -7.39 14.44
N THR A 883 -26.63 -8.02 13.88
CA THR A 883 -26.90 -8.09 12.44
C THR A 883 -27.78 -6.92 11.99
N ASN A 884 -28.61 -6.37 12.88
CA ASN A 884 -29.53 -5.29 12.57
C ASN A 884 -29.83 -4.36 13.75
N ILE A 885 -30.30 -3.15 13.44
CA ILE A 885 -30.89 -2.22 14.40
C ILE A 885 -32.37 -2.04 14.08
N VAL A 886 -33.25 -2.21 15.06
CA VAL A 886 -34.70 -2.10 14.93
C VAL A 886 -35.18 -0.82 15.59
N VAL A 887 -35.88 0.01 14.82
CA VAL A 887 -36.50 1.24 15.30
C VAL A 887 -37.99 1.01 15.47
N GLU A 888 -38.50 1.28 16.66
CA GLU A 888 -39.92 1.23 16.96
C GLU A 888 -40.46 2.64 17.26
N ARG A 889 -41.71 2.87 16.84
CA ARG A 889 -42.44 4.09 17.11
C ARG A 889 -43.79 3.77 17.73
N ALA A 890 -44.18 4.57 18.71
CA ALA A 890 -45.55 4.65 19.20
C ALA A 890 -46.21 5.97 18.79
N GLY A 891 -47.51 5.90 18.48
CA GLY A 891 -48.36 7.07 18.25
C GLY A 891 -49.05 7.52 19.54
N ALA A 892 -50.22 8.17 19.40
CA ALA A 892 -51.01 8.65 20.53
C ALA A 892 -51.54 7.52 21.45
N ASP A 893 -51.61 6.29 20.93
CA ASP A 893 -52.03 5.08 21.65
C ASP A 893 -50.94 4.51 22.59
N ASN A 894 -49.70 5.05 22.55
CA ASN A 894 -48.53 4.52 23.24
C ASN A 894 -48.20 3.05 22.89
N VAL A 895 -48.67 2.53 21.76
CA VAL A 895 -48.35 1.17 21.30
C VAL A 895 -47.17 1.23 20.34
N PHE A 896 -46.03 0.65 20.73
CA PHE A 896 -44.85 0.60 19.89
C PHE A 896 -44.98 -0.45 18.78
N ALA A 897 -44.72 -0.02 17.54
CA ALA A 897 -44.59 -0.89 16.38
C ALA A 897 -43.25 -0.66 15.69
N GLU A 898 -42.68 -1.73 15.12
CA GLU A 898 -41.49 -1.63 14.27
C GLU A 898 -41.82 -0.81 13.03
N ILE A 899 -41.03 0.25 12.80
CA ILE A 899 -41.18 1.10 11.61
C ILE A 899 -40.06 0.87 10.60
N THR A 900 -38.92 0.36 11.04
CA THR A 900 -37.82 -0.06 10.15
C THR A 900 -36.83 -0.97 10.85
N THR A 901 -36.14 -1.77 10.04
CA THR A 901 -34.94 -2.51 10.41
C THR A 901 -33.77 -1.99 9.55
N LEU A 902 -32.69 -1.58 10.21
CA LEU A 902 -31.52 -0.95 9.63
C LEU A 902 -30.31 -1.90 9.66
N ALA A 903 -29.25 -1.52 8.95
CA ALA A 903 -27.95 -2.17 9.04
C ALA A 903 -27.44 -2.20 10.49
N SER A 904 -26.67 -3.22 10.84
CA SER A 904 -26.08 -3.40 12.17
C SER A 904 -25.26 -2.21 12.67
N THR A 905 -24.74 -1.36 11.78
CA THR A 905 -23.91 -0.19 12.10
C THR A 905 -24.69 1.12 12.21
N ALA A 906 -26.01 1.11 11.98
CA ALA A 906 -26.81 2.32 11.98
C ALA A 906 -26.81 3.03 13.34
N VAL A 907 -26.56 4.35 13.31
CA VAL A 907 -26.58 5.26 14.48
C VAL A 907 -27.59 6.39 14.34
N THR A 908 -28.29 6.46 13.20
CA THR A 908 -29.29 7.48 12.91
C THR A 908 -30.39 6.95 12.02
N TYR A 909 -31.57 7.56 12.10
CA TYR A 909 -32.70 7.30 11.22
C TYR A 909 -33.61 8.52 11.17
N THR A 910 -33.99 8.95 9.96
CA THR A 910 -34.98 10.02 9.78
C THR A 910 -36.35 9.41 9.51
N ASN A 911 -37.28 9.57 10.45
CA ASN A 911 -38.67 9.21 10.25
C ASN A 911 -39.41 10.34 9.52
N THR A 912 -39.94 10.08 8.34
CA THR A 912 -40.61 11.06 7.47
C THR A 912 -42.12 10.82 7.40
N GLY A 913 -42.87 11.80 6.87
CA GLY A 913 -44.31 11.67 6.70
C GLY A 913 -45.09 11.67 8.01
N LEU A 914 -44.59 12.39 9.02
CA LEU A 914 -45.27 12.56 10.30
C LEU A 914 -46.48 13.48 10.14
N THR A 915 -47.41 13.43 11.09
CA THR A 915 -48.61 14.28 11.06
C THR A 915 -48.38 15.53 11.91
N ALA A 916 -48.67 16.70 11.36
CA ALA A 916 -48.64 17.96 12.10
C ALA A 916 -49.61 17.90 13.30
N GLY A 917 -49.21 18.46 14.45
CA GLY A 917 -50.00 18.41 15.68
C GLY A 917 -49.95 17.08 16.44
N SER A 918 -49.17 16.09 15.96
CA SER A 918 -49.06 14.78 16.61
C SER A 918 -47.76 14.63 17.41
N THR A 919 -47.84 13.83 18.47
CA THR A 919 -46.69 13.41 19.29
C THR A 919 -46.38 11.94 19.05
N TYR A 920 -45.10 11.64 18.85
CA TYR A 920 -44.58 10.28 18.64
C TYR A 920 -43.52 9.95 19.69
N LYS A 921 -43.49 8.69 20.13
CA LYS A 921 -42.39 8.16 20.94
C LYS A 921 -41.56 7.16 20.15
N TYR A 922 -40.26 7.14 20.38
CA TYR A 922 -39.32 6.23 19.72
C TYR A 922 -38.47 5.47 20.72
N ARG A 923 -38.15 4.23 20.36
CA ARG A 923 -37.14 3.41 21.02
C ARG A 923 -36.42 2.55 19.98
N VAL A 924 -35.19 2.18 20.26
CA VAL A 924 -34.34 1.43 19.34
C VAL A 924 -33.77 0.21 20.06
N ARG A 925 -33.67 -0.94 19.38
CA ARG A 925 -33.00 -2.14 19.90
C ARG A 925 -32.11 -2.75 18.82
N ALA A 926 -31.08 -3.48 19.22
CA ALA A 926 -30.23 -4.23 18.32
C ALA A 926 -30.70 -5.69 18.25
N LYS A 927 -30.38 -6.36 17.15
CA LYS A 927 -30.69 -7.78 16.91
C LYS A 927 -29.46 -8.49 16.37
N ALA A 928 -29.11 -9.65 16.92
CA ALA A 928 -28.12 -10.57 16.36
C ALA A 928 -28.79 -11.92 16.14
N ASN A 929 -28.90 -12.36 14.88
CA ASN A 929 -29.65 -13.57 14.51
C ASN A 929 -31.10 -13.49 15.03
N SER A 930 -31.51 -14.43 15.89
CA SER A 930 -32.86 -14.47 16.48
C SER A 930 -32.96 -13.77 17.85
N ILE A 931 -31.87 -13.17 18.34
CA ILE A 931 -31.79 -12.58 19.68
C ILE A 931 -31.86 -11.06 19.58
N TYR A 932 -32.73 -10.45 20.40
CA TYR A 932 -32.84 -9.00 20.53
C TYR A 932 -32.15 -8.51 21.81
N SER A 933 -31.56 -7.33 21.74
CA SER A 933 -31.16 -6.58 22.92
C SER A 933 -32.38 -6.05 23.70
N ALA A 934 -32.14 -5.53 24.90
CA ALA A 934 -33.08 -4.58 25.51
C ALA A 934 -33.25 -3.32 24.62
N TYR A 935 -34.28 -2.53 24.88
CA TYR A 935 -34.50 -1.26 24.19
C TYR A 935 -33.61 -0.14 24.76
N SER A 936 -33.34 0.87 23.94
CA SER A 936 -32.78 2.16 24.34
C SER A 936 -33.72 2.91 25.29
N ASN A 937 -33.28 4.09 25.76
CA ASN A 937 -34.20 5.07 26.32
C ASN A 937 -35.28 5.45 25.27
N GLU A 938 -36.46 5.83 25.76
CA GLU A 938 -37.52 6.39 24.92
C GLU A 938 -37.27 7.89 24.69
N VAL A 939 -37.58 8.38 23.49
CA VAL A 939 -37.57 9.81 23.17
C VAL A 939 -38.88 10.24 22.55
N THR A 940 -39.32 11.48 22.82
CA THR A 940 -40.57 12.05 22.31
C THR A 940 -40.30 13.10 21.24
N ALA A 941 -41.06 13.07 20.14
CA ALA A 941 -41.04 14.05 19.07
C ALA A 941 -42.45 14.62 18.87
N THR A 942 -42.63 15.92 19.07
CA THR A 942 -43.92 16.61 18.90
C THR A 942 -43.86 17.55 17.72
N LEU A 943 -44.76 17.35 16.74
CA LEU A 943 -44.89 18.21 15.58
C LEU A 943 -45.95 19.26 15.88
N THR A 944 -45.67 20.53 15.64
CA THR A 944 -46.64 21.62 15.82
C THR A 944 -47.55 21.72 14.59
N ALA A 945 -48.87 21.76 14.78
CA ALA A 945 -49.81 22.11 13.71
C ALA A 945 -49.75 23.63 13.42
N GLY A 946 -49.69 24.02 12.15
CA GLY A 946 -49.90 25.42 11.77
C GLY A 946 -51.37 25.80 11.97
N SER A 947 -51.60 27.05 12.37
CA SER A 947 -52.93 27.68 12.47
C SER A 947 -53.66 27.65 11.11
N ALA A 948 -54.99 27.80 11.12
CA ALA A 948 -55.84 27.80 9.91
C ALA A 948 -55.23 28.56 8.72
N TYR A 949 -55.52 28.10 7.49
CA TYR A 949 -55.06 28.75 6.26
C TYR A 949 -55.29 30.26 6.31
N CYS A 950 -54.30 31.01 5.82
CA CYS A 950 -54.41 32.45 5.70
C CYS A 950 -55.69 32.88 4.96
N THR A 951 -56.30 33.98 5.38
CA THR A 951 -57.46 34.56 4.70
C THR A 951 -57.06 35.10 3.32
N ALA A 952 -57.96 34.99 2.34
CA ALA A 952 -57.82 35.57 1.01
C ALA A 952 -59.15 36.16 0.57
N GLN A 953 -59.12 37.30 -0.11
CA GLN A 953 -60.32 38.01 -0.56
C GLN A 953 -60.02 38.86 -1.80
N GLY A 954 -60.81 38.70 -2.87
CA GLY A 954 -60.83 39.58 -4.03
C GLY A 954 -62.05 40.51 -4.10
N ASN A 955 -62.02 41.45 -5.04
CA ASN A 955 -63.14 42.27 -5.44
C ASN A 955 -63.60 41.84 -6.83
N ASN A 956 -64.59 40.96 -6.92
CA ASN A 956 -65.01 40.38 -8.18
C ASN A 956 -66.15 41.16 -8.87
N ASN A 957 -66.17 42.48 -8.68
CA ASN A 957 -67.23 43.33 -9.20
C ASN A 957 -67.22 43.41 -10.73
N TYR A 958 -66.04 43.32 -11.34
CA TYR A 958 -65.82 43.49 -12.76
C TYR A 958 -65.33 42.19 -13.41
N GLU A 959 -64.55 41.38 -12.71
CA GLU A 959 -63.99 40.11 -13.14
C GLU A 959 -64.18 39.01 -12.08
N TYR A 960 -64.33 37.75 -12.49
CA TYR A 960 -64.50 36.61 -11.59
C TYR A 960 -63.97 35.33 -12.23
N ILE A 961 -63.61 34.32 -11.44
CA ILE A 961 -63.20 33.03 -11.99
C ILE A 961 -64.46 32.40 -12.62
N ASN A 962 -64.43 32.19 -13.93
CA ASN A 962 -65.57 31.62 -14.66
C ASN A 962 -65.42 30.12 -14.86
N SER A 963 -64.19 29.64 -15.06
CA SER A 963 -63.95 28.20 -15.09
C SER A 963 -62.54 27.82 -14.72
N VAL A 964 -62.43 26.74 -13.93
CA VAL A 964 -61.19 26.06 -13.56
C VAL A 964 -61.21 24.66 -14.17
N THR A 965 -60.21 24.33 -14.98
CA THR A 965 -59.96 22.96 -15.43
C THR A 965 -58.55 22.54 -15.04
N ILE A 966 -58.42 21.46 -14.27
CA ILE A 966 -57.16 20.86 -13.81
C ILE A 966 -57.17 19.37 -14.15
N GLY A 967 -56.37 18.95 -15.14
CA GLY A 967 -56.44 17.60 -15.69
C GLY A 967 -57.85 17.31 -16.25
N SER A 968 -58.51 16.29 -15.70
CA SER A 968 -59.90 15.93 -16.03
C SER A 968 -60.95 16.62 -15.15
N PHE A 969 -60.55 17.33 -14.09
CA PHE A 969 -61.46 18.09 -13.26
C PHE A 969 -61.85 19.38 -13.96
N THR A 970 -63.15 19.68 -14.02
CA THR A 970 -63.66 20.97 -14.49
C THR A 970 -64.69 21.48 -13.48
N ASN A 971 -64.55 22.76 -13.11
CA ASN A 971 -65.55 23.50 -12.38
C ASN A 971 -65.85 24.81 -13.12
N THR A 972 -67.12 25.07 -13.36
CA THR A 972 -67.59 26.39 -13.82
C THR A 972 -68.12 27.15 -12.60
N SER A 973 -67.60 28.35 -12.42
CA SER A 973 -67.94 29.27 -11.34
C SER A 973 -68.46 30.58 -11.92
N GLY A 974 -68.79 31.51 -11.04
CA GLY A 974 -69.32 32.82 -11.40
C GLY A 974 -68.86 33.84 -10.37
N LYS A 975 -69.53 34.98 -10.30
CA LYS A 975 -69.24 36.02 -9.31
C LYS A 975 -69.54 35.52 -7.88
N ASP A 976 -68.52 35.05 -7.18
CA ASP A 976 -68.59 34.57 -5.80
C ASP A 976 -68.81 35.71 -4.78
N ALA A 977 -69.67 35.50 -3.78
CA ALA A 977 -70.00 36.57 -2.84
C ALA A 977 -68.76 37.01 -2.03
N GLY A 978 -68.26 38.21 -2.32
CA GLY A 978 -67.09 38.79 -1.64
C GLY A 978 -65.73 38.33 -2.19
N GLY A 979 -65.68 37.82 -3.43
CA GLY A 979 -64.44 37.48 -4.15
C GLY A 979 -63.62 36.36 -3.53
N TYR A 980 -64.28 35.43 -2.83
CA TYR A 980 -63.69 34.21 -2.31
C TYR A 980 -64.74 33.10 -2.23
N ALA A 981 -64.41 31.91 -2.73
CA ALA A 981 -65.20 30.71 -2.58
C ALA A 981 -64.42 29.57 -1.93
N ASN A 982 -64.96 29.04 -0.83
CA ASN A 982 -64.49 27.80 -0.24
C ASN A 982 -65.21 26.61 -0.88
N LEU A 983 -64.60 26.03 -1.91
CA LEU A 983 -65.15 24.92 -2.70
C LEU A 983 -64.57 23.57 -2.30
N THR A 984 -64.19 23.40 -1.03
CA THR A 984 -63.47 22.18 -0.58
C THR A 984 -64.33 20.94 -0.38
N SER A 985 -65.62 21.04 -0.61
CA SER A 985 -66.47 19.89 -0.92
C SER A 985 -66.17 19.28 -2.29
N LYS A 986 -65.52 20.01 -3.21
CA LYS A 986 -65.10 19.54 -4.52
C LYS A 986 -63.65 19.06 -4.48
N THR A 987 -63.41 17.88 -5.05
CA THR A 987 -62.10 17.22 -5.01
C THR A 987 -61.47 17.16 -6.39
N VAL A 988 -60.26 17.68 -6.51
CA VAL A 988 -59.38 17.59 -7.67
C VAL A 988 -58.46 16.39 -7.48
N THR A 989 -58.43 15.48 -8.45
CA THR A 989 -57.50 14.33 -8.43
C THR A 989 -56.31 14.65 -9.31
N VAL A 990 -55.10 14.63 -8.74
CA VAL A 990 -53.85 14.86 -9.48
C VAL A 990 -52.90 13.68 -9.28
N THR A 991 -52.18 13.27 -10.32
CA THR A 991 -51.31 12.10 -10.27
C THR A 991 -49.86 12.53 -10.05
N PRO A 992 -49.21 12.19 -8.90
CA PRO A 992 -47.82 12.53 -8.66
C PRO A 992 -46.90 12.06 -9.79
N GLY A 993 -45.96 12.93 -10.21
CA GLY A 993 -45.00 12.64 -11.27
C GLY A 993 -45.56 12.70 -12.71
N THR A 994 -46.86 12.94 -12.90
CA THR A 994 -47.47 13.11 -14.23
C THR A 994 -47.86 14.57 -14.46
N ALA A 995 -47.42 15.16 -15.58
CA ALA A 995 -47.78 16.53 -15.93
C ALA A 995 -49.31 16.68 -16.04
N THR A 996 -49.86 17.60 -15.24
CA THR A 996 -51.29 17.90 -15.17
C THR A 996 -51.54 19.23 -15.85
N SER A 997 -52.40 19.24 -16.86
CA SER A 997 -52.79 20.45 -17.59
C SER A 997 -53.69 21.36 -16.75
N VAL A 998 -53.56 22.66 -16.94
CA VAL A 998 -54.36 23.71 -16.29
C VAL A 998 -54.96 24.60 -17.37
N SER A 999 -56.24 24.89 -17.27
CA SER A 999 -56.97 25.82 -18.14
C SER A 999 -57.94 26.63 -17.28
N LEU A 1000 -57.68 27.92 -17.15
CA LEU A 1000 -58.38 28.85 -16.26
C LEU A 1000 -58.98 29.98 -17.11
N ALA A 1001 -60.26 30.30 -16.94
CA ALA A 1001 -60.91 31.36 -17.69
C ALA A 1001 -61.54 32.38 -16.75
N ALA A 1002 -61.29 33.66 -17.04
CA ALA A 1002 -61.96 34.78 -16.39
C ALA A 1002 -63.32 35.04 -17.05
N GLY A 1003 -64.31 35.41 -16.24
CA GLY A 1003 -65.56 36.01 -16.67
C GLY A 1003 -65.55 37.50 -16.34
N PHE A 1004 -66.19 38.30 -17.18
CA PHE A 1004 -66.24 39.75 -17.02
C PHE A 1004 -67.68 40.23 -16.99
N SER A 1005 -67.98 41.20 -16.13
CA SER A 1005 -69.28 41.90 -16.11
C SER A 1005 -69.40 42.94 -17.24
N GLY A 1006 -68.30 43.21 -17.96
CA GLY A 1006 -68.20 44.17 -19.06
C GLY A 1006 -67.15 43.75 -20.10
N GLY A 1007 -66.12 44.58 -20.32
CA GLY A 1007 -65.01 44.28 -21.25
C GLY A 1007 -64.01 43.26 -20.69
N SER A 1008 -63.26 42.59 -21.56
CA SER A 1008 -62.20 41.65 -21.17
C SER A 1008 -60.92 42.37 -20.77
N TYR A 1009 -60.36 42.01 -19.61
CA TYR A 1009 -59.09 42.54 -19.09
C TYR A 1009 -58.04 41.44 -18.97
N LEU A 1010 -56.76 41.83 -18.89
CA LEU A 1010 -55.67 40.86 -18.73
C LEU A 1010 -55.58 40.42 -17.27
N GLU A 1011 -55.85 39.15 -17.03
CA GLU A 1011 -55.84 38.55 -15.69
C GLU A 1011 -54.60 37.71 -15.46
N TYR A 1012 -54.02 37.81 -14.26
CA TYR A 1012 -52.88 37.03 -13.80
C TYR A 1012 -53.33 35.96 -12.80
N TRP A 1013 -52.75 34.77 -12.92
CA TRP A 1013 -53.19 33.59 -12.17
C TRP A 1013 -52.05 32.98 -11.36
N GLY A 1014 -52.41 32.51 -10.16
CA GLY A 1014 -51.54 31.70 -9.31
C GLY A 1014 -52.29 30.48 -8.76
N VAL A 1015 -51.60 29.34 -8.68
CA VAL A 1015 -52.15 28.12 -8.07
C VAL A 1015 -51.15 27.60 -7.04
N TRP A 1016 -51.64 27.28 -5.84
CA TRP A 1016 -50.87 26.68 -4.75
C TRP A 1016 -51.47 25.35 -4.32
N ILE A 1017 -50.62 24.39 -3.93
CA ILE A 1017 -51.04 23.12 -3.33
C ILE A 1017 -50.20 22.89 -2.07
N ASP A 1018 -50.86 22.84 -0.91
CA ASP A 1018 -50.21 22.62 0.40
C ASP A 1018 -49.76 21.15 0.52
N TYR A 1019 -48.61 20.81 -0.05
CA TYR A 1019 -48.14 19.43 -0.07
C TYR A 1019 -47.68 18.95 1.30
N ASN A 1020 -47.15 19.86 2.13
CA ASN A 1020 -46.62 19.52 3.44
C ASN A 1020 -47.69 19.51 4.54
N LYS A 1021 -48.91 19.97 4.25
CA LYS A 1021 -50.08 19.98 5.15
C LYS A 1021 -49.84 20.78 6.43
N ASN A 1022 -49.02 21.82 6.34
CA ASN A 1022 -48.74 22.70 7.46
C ASN A 1022 -49.76 23.85 7.59
N ASN A 1023 -50.79 23.90 6.71
CA ASN A 1023 -51.80 24.94 6.60
C ASN A 1023 -51.27 26.32 6.15
N VAL A 1024 -50.08 26.36 5.55
CA VAL A 1024 -49.44 27.54 4.99
C VAL A 1024 -49.20 27.29 3.51
N PHE A 1025 -49.47 28.27 2.64
CA PHE A 1025 -49.10 28.19 1.23
C PHE A 1025 -47.71 28.78 1.02
N ASP A 1026 -46.69 27.92 1.07
CA ASP A 1026 -45.30 28.32 0.92
C ASP A 1026 -44.96 28.70 -0.54
N ALA A 1027 -43.89 29.46 -0.75
CA ALA A 1027 -43.45 29.82 -2.11
C ALA A 1027 -43.09 28.57 -2.96
N SER A 1028 -42.58 27.51 -2.32
CA SER A 1028 -42.29 26.21 -2.96
C SER A 1028 -43.53 25.43 -3.36
N GLU A 1029 -44.71 25.84 -2.90
CA GLU A 1029 -45.99 25.17 -3.13
C GLU A 1029 -46.81 25.86 -4.23
N LYS A 1030 -46.29 26.95 -4.81
CA LYS A 1030 -46.85 27.62 -5.97
C LYS A 1030 -46.58 26.79 -7.22
N VAL A 1031 -47.58 26.04 -7.68
CA VAL A 1031 -47.46 25.14 -8.83
C VAL A 1031 -47.74 25.83 -10.16
N ILE A 1032 -48.45 26.95 -10.16
CA ILE A 1032 -48.60 27.86 -11.31
C ILE A 1032 -48.23 29.26 -10.85
N ASP A 1033 -47.27 29.87 -11.54
CA ASP A 1033 -46.77 31.21 -11.24
C ASP A 1033 -46.89 32.14 -12.44
N GLY A 1034 -47.95 32.95 -12.46
CA GLY A 1034 -48.06 34.12 -13.32
C GLY A 1034 -48.40 33.88 -14.78
N ILE A 1035 -49.15 32.82 -15.08
CA ILE A 1035 -49.84 32.74 -16.38
C ILE A 1035 -50.86 33.87 -16.46
N SER A 1036 -50.97 34.52 -17.63
CA SER A 1036 -51.91 35.60 -17.84
C SER A 1036 -52.60 35.52 -19.19
N SER A 1037 -53.87 35.94 -19.24
CA SER A 1037 -54.67 35.93 -20.47
C SER A 1037 -55.86 36.88 -20.35
N THR A 1038 -56.29 37.47 -21.47
CA THR A 1038 -57.57 38.18 -21.58
C THR A 1038 -58.76 37.25 -21.84
N GLY A 1039 -58.48 35.95 -22.05
CA GLY A 1039 -59.47 34.90 -22.21
C GLY A 1039 -59.11 33.71 -21.33
N THR A 1040 -58.90 32.54 -21.93
CA THR A 1040 -58.44 31.35 -21.19
C THR A 1040 -56.92 31.36 -21.05
N ALA A 1041 -56.41 31.23 -19.82
CA ALA A 1041 -55.01 31.02 -19.50
C ALA A 1041 -54.73 29.51 -19.35
N THR A 1042 -53.77 28.99 -20.11
CA THR A 1042 -53.39 27.58 -20.05
C THR A 1042 -51.97 27.39 -19.52
N GLY A 1043 -51.75 26.34 -18.74
CA GLY A 1043 -50.45 25.96 -18.22
C GLY A 1043 -50.40 24.48 -17.87
N SER A 1044 -49.34 24.04 -17.20
CA SER A 1044 -49.24 22.69 -16.65
C SER A 1044 -48.31 22.67 -15.46
N PHE A 1045 -48.55 21.77 -14.51
CA PHE A 1045 -47.64 21.49 -13.40
C PHE A 1045 -47.52 19.98 -13.16
N THR A 1046 -46.41 19.56 -12.56
CA THR A 1046 -46.19 18.15 -12.19
C THR A 1046 -46.35 18.01 -10.68
N PRO A 1047 -47.39 17.33 -10.17
CA PRO A 1047 -47.58 17.17 -8.75
C PRO A 1047 -46.46 16.34 -8.12
N ILE A 1048 -46.01 16.72 -6.92
CA ILE A 1048 -45.08 15.91 -6.12
C ILE A 1048 -45.84 14.84 -5.33
N ALA A 1049 -45.13 13.90 -4.70
CA ALA A 1049 -45.76 12.85 -3.91
C ALA A 1049 -46.34 13.41 -2.60
N PHE A 1050 -47.61 13.10 -2.32
CA PHE A 1050 -48.30 13.39 -1.05
C PHE A 1050 -49.33 12.29 -0.79
N THR A 1051 -49.72 12.11 0.48
CA THR A 1051 -50.71 11.10 0.90
C THR A 1051 -51.97 11.76 1.42
N GLY A 1052 -53.13 11.10 1.32
CA GLY A 1052 -54.41 11.67 1.78
C GLY A 1052 -54.85 12.92 1.03
N THR A 1053 -55.75 13.71 1.62
CA THR A 1053 -56.23 14.98 1.05
C THR A 1053 -55.42 16.18 1.52
N THR A 1054 -55.33 17.21 0.68
CA THR A 1054 -54.80 18.54 1.03
C THR A 1054 -55.58 19.67 0.35
N ARG A 1055 -55.17 20.93 0.54
CA ARG A 1055 -55.80 22.13 -0.03
C ARG A 1055 -55.06 22.63 -1.28
N MET A 1056 -55.83 23.00 -2.30
CA MET A 1056 -55.37 23.84 -3.40
C MET A 1056 -56.06 25.19 -3.34
N ARG A 1057 -55.32 26.26 -3.62
CA ARG A 1057 -55.85 27.61 -3.79
C ARG A 1057 -55.54 28.15 -5.17
N ILE A 1058 -56.55 28.67 -5.85
CA ILE A 1058 -56.45 29.34 -7.15
C ILE A 1058 -56.79 30.80 -6.94
N VAL A 1059 -55.94 31.69 -7.42
CA VAL A 1059 -56.08 33.13 -7.27
C VAL A 1059 -55.99 33.78 -8.63
N MET A 1060 -56.96 34.63 -8.96
CA MET A 1060 -56.97 35.47 -10.15
C MET A 1060 -56.94 36.94 -9.73
N LYS A 1061 -56.08 37.75 -10.37
CA LYS A 1061 -55.91 39.16 -10.05
C LYS A 1061 -55.64 40.01 -11.30
N TYR A 1062 -56.25 41.20 -11.33
CA TYR A 1062 -56.03 42.20 -12.35
C TYR A 1062 -54.59 42.75 -12.33
N TYR A 1063 -53.96 42.82 -13.51
CA TYR A 1063 -52.73 43.58 -13.79
C TYR A 1063 -51.42 43.13 -13.12
N SER A 1064 -51.43 42.17 -12.19
CA SER A 1064 -50.22 41.72 -11.50
C SER A 1064 -50.34 40.32 -10.90
N ASN A 1065 -49.20 39.66 -10.68
CA ASN A 1065 -49.17 38.33 -10.07
C ASN A 1065 -49.84 38.31 -8.69
N PRO A 1066 -50.73 37.33 -8.43
CA PRO A 1066 -51.41 37.21 -7.15
C PRO A 1066 -50.52 36.61 -6.03
N SER A 1067 -50.85 36.94 -4.79
CA SER A 1067 -50.40 36.27 -3.56
C SER A 1067 -51.45 35.27 -3.07
N ALA A 1068 -51.04 34.21 -2.37
CA ALA A 1068 -51.96 33.20 -1.83
C ALA A 1068 -52.86 33.73 -0.69
N CYS A 1069 -52.51 34.86 -0.08
CA CYS A 1069 -53.12 35.40 1.13
C CYS A 1069 -53.37 36.90 0.99
N GLY A 1070 -54.30 37.42 1.79
CA GLY A 1070 -54.63 38.85 1.93
C GLY A 1070 -55.74 39.33 0.99
N ASN A 1071 -55.99 40.65 1.02
CA ASN A 1071 -56.84 41.30 0.02
C ASN A 1071 -56.05 41.44 -1.28
N ILE A 1072 -56.51 40.81 -2.35
CA ILE A 1072 -55.80 40.78 -3.63
C ILE A 1072 -56.20 41.94 -4.56
N GLY A 1073 -57.18 42.77 -4.20
CA GLY A 1073 -57.75 43.80 -5.08
C GLY A 1073 -58.79 43.22 -6.04
N ASP A 1074 -58.89 43.80 -7.24
CA ASP A 1074 -59.78 43.36 -8.32
C ASP A 1074 -59.37 41.95 -8.81
N GLY A 1075 -60.28 40.98 -8.70
CA GLY A 1075 -59.99 39.56 -8.84
C GLY A 1075 -60.84 38.65 -7.96
N ASP A 1076 -60.55 37.35 -7.97
CA ASP A 1076 -61.35 36.31 -7.29
C ASP A 1076 -60.48 35.11 -6.85
N VAL A 1077 -60.96 34.36 -5.85
CA VAL A 1077 -60.19 33.31 -5.17
C VAL A 1077 -61.05 32.06 -4.94
N GLU A 1078 -60.51 30.88 -5.26
CA GLU A 1078 -61.18 29.61 -5.03
C GLU A 1078 -60.28 28.59 -4.33
N ASP A 1079 -60.84 27.92 -3.32
CA ASP A 1079 -60.18 26.84 -2.59
C ASP A 1079 -60.80 25.47 -2.91
N TYR A 1080 -59.97 24.48 -3.24
CA TYR A 1080 -60.37 23.10 -3.56
C TYR A 1080 -59.69 22.07 -2.67
N THR A 1081 -60.31 20.90 -2.51
CA THR A 1081 -59.62 19.73 -1.93
C THR A 1081 -58.85 19.01 -3.04
N VAL A 1082 -57.62 18.57 -2.75
CA VAL A 1082 -56.81 17.78 -3.68
C VAL A 1082 -56.55 16.41 -3.08
N VAL A 1083 -56.66 15.37 -3.90
CA VAL A 1083 -56.23 14.01 -3.55
C VAL A 1083 -55.23 13.49 -4.58
N ALA A 1084 -54.26 12.70 -4.11
CA ALA A 1084 -53.34 12.01 -5.00
C ALA A 1084 -54.08 10.87 -5.73
N GLY A 1085 -54.16 10.95 -7.06
CA GLY A 1085 -54.56 9.85 -7.91
C GLY A 1085 -53.47 8.77 -7.93
N THR A 1086 -53.86 7.51 -8.05
CA THR A 1086 -52.92 6.43 -8.34
C THR A 1086 -52.41 6.60 -9.77
N ALA A 1087 -51.11 6.77 -9.94
CA ALA A 1087 -50.52 6.58 -11.27
C ALA A 1087 -50.88 5.17 -11.75
N PRO A 1088 -51.22 4.96 -13.04
CA PRO A 1088 -50.92 3.66 -13.62
C PRO A 1088 -49.42 3.44 -13.39
N ASN A 1089 -49.08 2.42 -12.61
CA ASN A 1089 -47.71 1.96 -12.52
C ASN A 1089 -47.17 1.86 -13.95
N PRO A 1090 -45.98 2.39 -14.26
CA PRO A 1090 -45.39 2.16 -15.57
C PRO A 1090 -45.28 0.64 -15.75
N THR A 1091 -46.06 0.12 -16.70
CA THR A 1091 -46.32 -1.32 -16.92
C THR A 1091 -45.11 -2.13 -17.40
N THR A 1092 -43.89 -1.62 -17.27
CA THR A 1092 -42.67 -2.42 -17.45
C THR A 1092 -41.53 -1.77 -16.68
N LEU A 1093 -40.97 -2.50 -15.71
CA LEU A 1093 -39.60 -2.23 -15.26
C LEU A 1093 -38.66 -2.31 -16.49
N PRO A 1094 -37.68 -1.41 -16.63
CA PRO A 1094 -36.69 -1.52 -17.70
C PRO A 1094 -35.96 -2.87 -17.64
N THR A 1095 -35.71 -3.49 -18.80
CA THR A 1095 -34.88 -4.70 -18.89
C THR A 1095 -33.47 -4.38 -18.37
N PRO A 1096 -32.88 -5.20 -17.47
CA PRO A 1096 -31.51 -5.01 -17.03
C PRO A 1096 -30.53 -4.99 -18.21
N THR A 1097 -29.62 -4.02 -18.22
CA THR A 1097 -28.58 -3.82 -19.23
C THR A 1097 -27.20 -4.11 -18.65
N ASN A 1098 -26.16 -4.16 -19.50
CA ASN A 1098 -24.79 -4.56 -19.16
C ASN A 1098 -24.72 -5.93 -18.46
N ILE A 1099 -25.38 -6.93 -19.06
CA ILE A 1099 -25.30 -8.30 -18.56
C ILE A 1099 -23.88 -8.79 -18.73
N GLY A 1100 -23.25 -9.14 -17.62
CA GLY A 1100 -21.87 -9.58 -17.57
C GLY A 1100 -21.69 -10.67 -16.52
N ASN A 1101 -20.44 -11.07 -16.33
CA ASN A 1101 -20.06 -11.82 -15.16
C ASN A 1101 -19.04 -10.99 -14.37
N SER A 1102 -19.11 -11.04 -13.04
CA SER A 1102 -18.17 -10.36 -12.14
C SER A 1102 -17.12 -11.33 -11.58
N GLY A 1103 -16.83 -12.41 -12.33
CA GLY A 1103 -15.88 -13.45 -11.98
C GLY A 1103 -16.35 -14.84 -12.40
N VAL A 1104 -15.48 -15.58 -13.09
CA VAL A 1104 -15.69 -16.99 -13.49
C VAL A 1104 -14.63 -17.85 -12.81
N TYR A 1105 -15.07 -18.92 -12.16
CA TYR A 1105 -14.24 -19.86 -11.41
C TYR A 1105 -14.57 -21.29 -11.80
N SER A 1106 -13.66 -22.23 -11.52
CA SER A 1106 -13.91 -23.66 -11.74
C SER A 1106 -15.08 -24.20 -10.92
N SER A 1107 -15.47 -23.51 -9.83
CA SER A 1107 -16.58 -23.85 -8.92
C SER A 1107 -17.88 -23.10 -9.21
N GLY A 1108 -17.92 -22.15 -10.14
CA GLY A 1108 -19.10 -21.32 -10.43
C GLY A 1108 -18.74 -19.92 -10.97
N PHE A 1109 -19.72 -19.02 -11.10
CA PHE A 1109 -19.50 -17.66 -11.59
C PHE A 1109 -20.47 -16.66 -10.95
N TYR A 1110 -20.12 -15.36 -10.94
CA TYR A 1110 -21.03 -14.28 -10.56
C TYR A 1110 -21.73 -13.74 -11.80
N ALA A 1111 -23.04 -13.91 -11.92
CA ALA A 1111 -23.86 -13.19 -12.90
C ALA A 1111 -24.04 -11.73 -12.44
N SER A 1112 -23.86 -10.74 -13.31
CA SER A 1112 -24.00 -9.31 -12.95
C SER A 1112 -24.68 -8.47 -14.03
N TRP A 1113 -25.22 -7.31 -13.61
CA TRP A 1113 -25.98 -6.38 -14.44
C TRP A 1113 -25.99 -4.96 -13.83
N ASN A 1114 -26.49 -3.96 -14.56
CA ASN A 1114 -26.74 -2.63 -13.99
C ASN A 1114 -27.98 -2.61 -13.10
N THR A 1115 -27.97 -1.81 -12.03
CA THR A 1115 -29.18 -1.57 -11.23
C THR A 1115 -30.27 -0.88 -12.07
N VAL A 1116 -31.50 -1.37 -11.93
CA VAL A 1116 -32.72 -0.82 -12.54
C VAL A 1116 -33.47 -0.01 -11.47
N ALA A 1117 -33.75 1.25 -11.78
CA ALA A 1117 -34.52 2.11 -10.88
C ALA A 1117 -35.90 1.49 -10.57
N ASN A 1118 -36.32 1.56 -9.30
CA ASN A 1118 -37.56 0.99 -8.78
C ASN A 1118 -37.65 -0.56 -8.78
N ALA A 1119 -36.56 -1.27 -9.06
CA ALA A 1119 -36.47 -2.71 -8.81
C ALA A 1119 -36.14 -2.97 -7.33
N THR A 1120 -36.91 -3.85 -6.68
CA THR A 1120 -36.61 -4.31 -5.31
C THR A 1120 -35.87 -5.64 -5.29
N SER A 1121 -35.85 -6.35 -6.43
CA SER A 1121 -35.10 -7.59 -6.63
C SER A 1121 -34.88 -7.87 -8.12
N TYR A 1122 -34.05 -8.85 -8.42
CA TYR A 1122 -33.77 -9.36 -9.74
C TYR A 1122 -33.91 -10.87 -9.72
N GLU A 1123 -34.36 -11.45 -10.82
CA GLU A 1123 -34.51 -12.90 -10.99
C GLU A 1123 -33.56 -13.37 -12.09
N VAL A 1124 -32.79 -14.42 -11.83
CA VAL A 1124 -31.83 -15.02 -12.76
C VAL A 1124 -32.31 -16.40 -13.19
N GLN A 1125 -32.29 -16.64 -14.49
CA GLN A 1125 -32.57 -17.94 -15.09
C GLN A 1125 -31.31 -18.55 -15.70
N LEU A 1126 -31.20 -19.88 -15.62
CA LEU A 1126 -30.23 -20.68 -16.34
C LEU A 1126 -30.93 -21.48 -17.44
N ASN A 1127 -30.27 -21.62 -18.59
CA ASN A 1127 -30.75 -22.45 -19.68
C ASN A 1127 -30.22 -23.88 -19.52
N ASN A 1128 -31.12 -24.84 -19.48
CA ASN A 1128 -30.79 -26.27 -19.54
C ASN A 1128 -31.25 -26.84 -20.88
N ALA A 1129 -30.35 -27.52 -21.59
CA ALA A 1129 -30.63 -28.10 -22.91
C ALA A 1129 -31.82 -29.08 -22.92
N ALA A 1130 -32.16 -29.72 -21.79
CA ALA A 1130 -33.26 -30.67 -21.67
C ALA A 1130 -34.59 -30.04 -21.22
N THR A 1131 -34.56 -28.97 -20.43
CA THR A 1131 -35.77 -28.40 -19.77
C THR A 1131 -36.03 -26.94 -20.12
N GLY A 1132 -35.18 -26.30 -20.92
CA GLY A 1132 -35.25 -24.88 -21.24
C GLY A 1132 -34.85 -23.98 -20.08
N TRP A 1133 -35.35 -22.73 -20.10
CA TRP A 1133 -35.03 -21.71 -19.10
C TRP A 1133 -35.72 -21.97 -17.76
N THR A 1134 -34.93 -22.16 -16.70
CA THR A 1134 -35.40 -22.38 -15.33
C THR A 1134 -34.86 -21.33 -14.38
N THR A 1135 -35.70 -20.82 -13.47
CA THR A 1135 -35.28 -19.83 -12.46
C THR A 1135 -34.30 -20.46 -11.48
N PHE A 1136 -33.09 -19.91 -11.43
CA PHE A 1136 -32.03 -20.37 -10.56
C PHE A 1136 -32.08 -19.69 -9.19
N GLY A 1137 -32.28 -18.38 -9.17
CA GLY A 1137 -32.35 -17.62 -7.92
C GLY A 1137 -32.72 -16.15 -8.12
N THR A 1138 -32.90 -15.46 -7.00
CA THR A 1138 -33.19 -14.03 -6.96
C THR A 1138 -32.13 -13.27 -6.18
N SER A 1139 -31.84 -12.03 -6.58
CA SER A 1139 -30.91 -11.14 -5.88
C SER A 1139 -31.56 -9.80 -5.57
N THR A 1140 -31.30 -9.21 -4.41
CA THR A 1140 -31.67 -7.82 -4.10
C THR A 1140 -30.57 -6.83 -4.49
N THR A 1141 -29.44 -7.33 -4.98
CA THR A 1141 -28.29 -6.55 -5.47
C THR A 1141 -28.12 -6.77 -6.98
N TYR A 1142 -27.12 -6.10 -7.58
CA TYR A 1142 -26.90 -6.11 -9.02
C TYR A 1142 -26.08 -7.32 -9.54
N TYR A 1143 -25.90 -8.34 -8.69
CA TYR A 1143 -25.22 -9.59 -9.04
C TYR A 1143 -25.80 -10.79 -8.29
N LEU A 1144 -25.52 -12.01 -8.75
CA LEU A 1144 -25.86 -13.28 -8.09
C LEU A 1144 -24.79 -14.35 -8.33
N TRP A 1145 -24.34 -15.02 -7.28
CA TRP A 1145 -23.46 -16.19 -7.40
C TRP A 1145 -24.20 -17.40 -7.94
N VAL A 1146 -23.62 -18.05 -8.96
CA VAL A 1146 -24.10 -19.29 -9.57
C VAL A 1146 -23.03 -20.37 -9.39
N PRO A 1147 -23.19 -21.30 -8.43
CA PRO A 1147 -22.27 -22.41 -8.25
C PRO A 1147 -22.43 -23.44 -9.37
N LYS A 1148 -21.34 -24.16 -9.67
CA LYS A 1148 -21.30 -25.25 -10.65
C LYS A 1148 -22.35 -26.32 -10.32
N GLN A 1149 -23.22 -26.61 -11.27
CA GLN A 1149 -24.26 -27.63 -11.19
C GLN A 1149 -23.76 -28.94 -11.79
N GLY A 1150 -23.43 -29.90 -10.92
CA GLY A 1150 -22.94 -31.23 -11.33
C GLY A 1150 -21.66 -31.16 -12.18
N THR A 1151 -21.66 -31.85 -13.33
CA THR A 1151 -20.52 -31.88 -14.27
C THR A 1151 -20.59 -30.79 -15.34
N GLN A 1152 -21.63 -29.95 -15.35
CA GLN A 1152 -21.82 -28.93 -16.38
C GLN A 1152 -20.78 -27.81 -16.25
N THR A 1153 -20.17 -27.45 -17.38
CA THR A 1153 -19.14 -26.41 -17.43
C THR A 1153 -19.51 -25.21 -18.29
N VAL A 1154 -20.53 -25.32 -19.15
CA VAL A 1154 -21.04 -24.19 -19.94
C VAL A 1154 -22.46 -23.88 -19.49
N TYR A 1155 -22.69 -22.61 -19.14
CA TYR A 1155 -23.95 -22.07 -18.67
C TYR A 1155 -24.42 -20.99 -19.63
N GLN A 1156 -25.72 -20.82 -19.75
CA GLN A 1156 -26.30 -19.63 -20.36
C GLN A 1156 -27.29 -19.04 -19.37
N PHE A 1157 -27.16 -17.76 -19.03
CA PHE A 1157 -28.02 -17.12 -18.06
C PHE A 1157 -28.67 -15.84 -18.61
N ARG A 1158 -29.82 -15.45 -18.02
CA ARG A 1158 -30.49 -14.18 -18.30
C ARG A 1158 -31.13 -13.64 -17.03
N VAL A 1159 -31.36 -12.32 -16.97
CA VAL A 1159 -31.87 -11.64 -15.77
C VAL A 1159 -33.05 -10.73 -16.11
N ARG A 1160 -33.98 -10.56 -15.17
CA ARG A 1160 -35.03 -9.54 -15.21
C ARG A 1160 -35.14 -8.82 -13.88
N ALA A 1161 -35.50 -7.54 -13.91
CA ALA A 1161 -35.78 -6.74 -12.72
C ALA A 1161 -37.21 -7.03 -12.22
N LYS A 1162 -37.41 -6.97 -10.90
CA LYS A 1162 -38.70 -7.18 -10.24
C LYS A 1162 -38.90 -6.17 -9.13
N ASN A 1163 -40.15 -5.83 -8.90
CA ASN A 1163 -40.58 -5.17 -7.67
C ASN A 1163 -41.83 -5.85 -7.13
N ALA A 1164 -42.49 -5.23 -6.15
CA ALA A 1164 -43.68 -5.79 -5.53
C ALA A 1164 -44.87 -5.97 -6.50
N THR A 1165 -44.88 -5.27 -7.64
CA THR A 1165 -46.04 -5.19 -8.55
C THR A 1165 -45.76 -5.57 -10.00
N ASP A 1166 -44.50 -5.55 -10.46
CA ASP A 1166 -44.13 -5.78 -11.86
C ASP A 1166 -42.79 -6.53 -12.03
N ALA A 1167 -42.58 -7.07 -13.23
CA ALA A 1167 -41.31 -7.64 -13.69
C ALA A 1167 -40.94 -7.10 -15.08
N SER A 1168 -39.66 -6.83 -15.33
CA SER A 1168 -39.18 -6.45 -16.65
C SER A 1168 -39.23 -7.62 -17.64
N ASN A 1169 -39.05 -7.32 -18.93
CA ASN A 1169 -38.64 -8.34 -19.90
C ASN A 1169 -37.29 -8.96 -19.47
N TRP A 1170 -37.04 -10.19 -19.92
CA TRP A 1170 -35.75 -10.84 -19.73
C TRP A 1170 -34.68 -10.17 -20.59
N SER A 1171 -33.47 -10.07 -20.06
CA SER A 1171 -32.30 -9.64 -20.82
C SER A 1171 -31.96 -10.60 -21.96
N ALA A 1172 -31.10 -10.15 -22.88
CA ALA A 1172 -30.41 -11.06 -23.78
C ALA A 1172 -29.62 -12.09 -22.94
N PRO A 1173 -29.62 -13.37 -23.33
CA PRO A 1173 -28.92 -14.41 -22.61
C PRO A 1173 -27.39 -14.32 -22.84
N LEU A 1174 -26.62 -14.52 -21.78
CA LEU A 1174 -25.15 -14.53 -21.81
C LEU A 1174 -24.63 -15.95 -21.55
N THR A 1175 -23.71 -16.42 -22.39
CA THR A 1175 -23.05 -17.72 -22.25
C THR A 1175 -21.77 -17.58 -21.43
N ILE A 1176 -21.57 -18.46 -20.45
CA ILE A 1176 -20.40 -18.53 -19.57
C ILE A 1176 -19.81 -19.93 -19.67
N ASP A 1177 -18.51 -20.01 -19.94
CA ASP A 1177 -17.76 -21.27 -19.97
C ASP A 1177 -16.77 -21.33 -18.79
N LEU A 1178 -17.06 -22.20 -17.82
CA LEU A 1178 -16.21 -22.47 -16.67
C LEU A 1178 -14.90 -23.20 -17.06
N GLN A 1179 -14.82 -23.80 -18.25
CA GLN A 1179 -13.56 -24.40 -18.75
C GLN A 1179 -12.54 -23.34 -19.17
N ASN A 1180 -13.01 -22.14 -19.49
CA ASN A 1180 -12.18 -20.96 -19.78
C ASN A 1180 -12.01 -20.05 -18.56
N GLY A 1181 -12.24 -20.56 -17.34
CA GLY A 1181 -12.12 -19.85 -16.06
C GLY A 1181 -10.71 -19.33 -15.78
N SER A 1182 -10.34 -18.25 -16.47
CA SER A 1182 -9.25 -17.34 -16.16
C SER A 1182 -9.79 -16.22 -15.27
N ALA A 1183 -8.94 -15.77 -14.36
CA ALA A 1183 -9.17 -14.65 -13.43
C ALA A 1183 -9.95 -13.47 -14.03
N GLY A 1184 -10.80 -12.85 -13.19
CA GLY A 1184 -11.73 -11.74 -13.47
C GLY A 1184 -11.51 -10.88 -14.74
N ALA A 1185 -12.58 -10.76 -15.54
CA ALA A 1185 -12.75 -9.73 -16.57
C ALA A 1185 -12.83 -8.33 -15.91
N ASP A 1186 -12.38 -7.21 -16.48
CA ASP A 1186 -11.88 -6.93 -17.82
C ASP A 1186 -11.07 -5.61 -17.72
N GLN A 1187 -9.78 -5.64 -18.08
CA GLN A 1187 -8.97 -4.46 -18.38
C GLN A 1187 -9.21 -4.13 -19.86
N THR A 1188 -10.25 -3.37 -20.16
CA THR A 1188 -10.71 -3.07 -21.53
C THR A 1188 -9.84 -2.04 -22.26
N ASP A 1189 -8.74 -1.58 -21.67
CA ASP A 1189 -7.76 -0.70 -22.31
C ASP A 1189 -6.38 -0.89 -21.65
N PHE A 1190 -5.50 -1.69 -22.27
CA PHE A 1190 -4.15 -1.96 -21.78
C PHE A 1190 -3.23 -0.72 -21.76
N THR A 1191 -3.70 0.43 -22.23
CA THR A 1191 -2.97 1.70 -22.09
C THR A 1191 -3.31 2.42 -20.78
N LYS A 1192 -4.46 2.12 -20.17
CA LYS A 1192 -4.91 2.71 -18.91
C LYS A 1192 -4.49 1.84 -17.73
N SER A 1193 -4.02 2.43 -16.64
CA SER A 1193 -3.65 1.65 -15.45
C SER A 1193 -3.84 2.43 -14.16
N PHE A 1194 -4.03 1.69 -13.07
CA PHE A 1194 -4.19 2.23 -11.72
C PHE A 1194 -3.20 1.53 -10.78
N THR A 1195 -2.39 2.31 -10.06
CA THR A 1195 -1.46 1.80 -9.04
C THR A 1195 -1.59 2.57 -7.74
N MET A 1196 -1.15 1.95 -6.64
CA MET A 1196 -1.28 2.51 -5.29
C MET A 1196 0.01 2.37 -4.49
N TYR A 1197 0.43 3.42 -3.79
CA TYR A 1197 1.64 3.40 -2.96
C TYR A 1197 1.61 4.44 -1.82
N PRO A 1198 2.22 4.16 -0.65
CA PRO A 1198 2.76 2.87 -0.22
C PRO A 1198 1.63 1.85 0.01
N ASN A 1199 1.95 0.57 -0.14
CA ASN A 1199 1.02 -0.53 0.16
C ASN A 1199 1.84 -1.75 0.63
N PRO A 1200 1.95 -1.99 1.95
CA PRO A 1200 1.02 -1.52 2.98
C PRO A 1200 1.14 -0.04 3.35
N ALA A 1201 0.00 0.64 3.53
CA ALA A 1201 -0.09 2.04 3.91
C ALA A 1201 -0.34 2.19 5.42
N SER A 1202 0.36 3.11 6.09
CA SER A 1202 0.16 3.42 7.52
C SER A 1202 -0.58 4.74 7.76
N ASP A 1203 -0.40 5.74 6.88
CA ASP A 1203 -1.02 7.07 7.02
C ASP A 1203 -1.84 7.49 5.80
N VAL A 1204 -1.25 7.45 4.60
CA VAL A 1204 -1.89 7.82 3.32
C VAL A 1204 -1.49 6.80 2.26
N VAL A 1205 -2.43 6.44 1.38
CA VAL A 1205 -2.15 5.74 0.13
C VAL A 1205 -2.36 6.70 -1.04
N ASN A 1206 -1.37 6.83 -1.91
CA ASN A 1206 -1.45 7.63 -3.12
C ASN A 1206 -1.93 6.76 -4.28
N PHE A 1207 -2.70 7.35 -5.19
CA PHE A 1207 -3.21 6.76 -6.40
C PHE A 1207 -2.49 7.37 -7.59
N ASN A 1208 -1.91 6.52 -8.43
CA ASN A 1208 -1.36 6.93 -9.70
C ASN A 1208 -2.16 6.29 -10.83
N PHE A 1209 -2.48 7.10 -11.83
CA PHE A 1209 -3.32 6.71 -12.95
C PHE A 1209 -2.59 7.00 -14.26
N ALA A 1210 -2.42 5.97 -15.10
CA ALA A 1210 -1.92 6.15 -16.45
C ALA A 1210 -3.09 6.25 -17.43
N ASN A 1211 -3.07 7.24 -18.31
CA ASN A 1211 -4.04 7.44 -19.41
C ASN A 1211 -5.53 7.50 -18.98
N LEU A 1212 -5.81 7.85 -17.71
CA LEU A 1212 -7.15 8.06 -17.14
C LEU A 1212 -7.40 9.54 -16.86
N ASN A 1213 -8.59 10.04 -17.18
CA ASN A 1213 -9.01 11.38 -16.79
C ASN A 1213 -9.45 11.37 -15.32
N LEU A 1214 -8.74 12.11 -14.47
CA LEU A 1214 -8.99 12.15 -13.03
C LEU A 1214 -10.39 12.67 -12.66
N ALA A 1215 -10.96 13.56 -13.50
CA ALA A 1215 -12.30 14.11 -13.28
C ALA A 1215 -13.41 13.08 -13.43
N ASP A 1216 -13.20 12.06 -14.28
CA ASP A 1216 -14.17 11.01 -14.60
C ASP A 1216 -13.91 9.72 -13.81
N THR A 1217 -12.76 9.62 -13.14
CA THR A 1217 -12.33 8.43 -12.39
C THR A 1217 -12.95 8.39 -10.99
N LYS A 1218 -13.61 7.28 -10.68
CA LYS A 1218 -14.21 6.94 -9.38
C LYS A 1218 -13.40 5.82 -8.74
N ILE A 1219 -12.90 6.06 -7.53
CA ILE A 1219 -12.34 5.02 -6.67
C ILE A 1219 -13.39 4.59 -5.65
N THR A 1220 -13.56 3.29 -5.51
CA THR A 1220 -14.41 2.67 -4.49
C THR A 1220 -13.57 1.75 -3.63
N ILE A 1221 -13.56 1.97 -2.32
CA ILE A 1221 -12.85 1.14 -1.35
C ILE A 1221 -13.87 0.21 -0.71
N TYR A 1222 -13.54 -1.08 -0.66
CA TYR A 1222 -14.30 -2.14 -0.04
C TYR A 1222 -13.51 -2.75 1.11
N ASP A 1223 -14.18 -3.20 2.15
CA ASP A 1223 -13.56 -4.08 3.14
C ASP A 1223 -13.34 -5.50 2.61
N SER A 1224 -12.69 -6.34 3.40
CA SER A 1224 -12.43 -7.75 3.07
C SER A 1224 -13.71 -8.60 2.91
N THR A 1225 -14.88 -8.08 3.28
CA THR A 1225 -16.18 -8.74 3.12
C THR A 1225 -16.98 -8.19 1.93
N GLY A 1226 -16.43 -7.21 1.20
CA GLY A 1226 -17.03 -6.63 0.01
C GLY A 1226 -18.02 -5.50 0.26
N ASN A 1227 -18.10 -4.96 1.48
CA ASN A 1227 -18.91 -3.75 1.74
C ASN A 1227 -18.15 -2.51 1.30
N VAL A 1228 -18.83 -1.56 0.66
CA VAL A 1228 -18.26 -0.27 0.30
C VAL A 1228 -17.99 0.55 1.56
N ILE A 1229 -16.72 0.86 1.79
CA ILE A 1229 -16.23 1.71 2.87
C ILE A 1229 -16.21 3.18 2.45
N ASP A 1230 -15.78 3.45 1.22
CA ASP A 1230 -15.72 4.83 0.72
C ASP A 1230 -15.79 4.88 -0.81
N ILE A 1231 -16.26 6.02 -1.33
CA ILE A 1231 -16.27 6.36 -2.75
C ILE A 1231 -15.68 7.75 -2.92
N VAL A 1232 -14.52 7.83 -3.54
CA VAL A 1232 -13.82 9.09 -3.79
C VAL A 1232 -13.68 9.34 -5.29
N LYS A 1233 -13.79 10.61 -5.69
CA LYS A 1233 -13.60 11.07 -7.06
C LYS A 1233 -12.60 12.21 -7.07
N ASN A 1234 -11.92 12.40 -8.20
CA ASN A 1234 -10.99 13.50 -8.40
C ASN A 1234 -9.90 13.60 -7.30
N THR A 1235 -9.36 12.46 -6.85
CA THR A 1235 -8.32 12.43 -5.82
C THR A 1235 -7.14 11.57 -6.24
N LEU A 1236 -5.93 12.03 -5.90
CA LEU A 1236 -4.66 11.32 -6.10
C LEU A 1236 -4.14 10.69 -4.80
N SER A 1237 -4.85 10.85 -3.70
CA SER A 1237 -4.49 10.22 -2.42
C SER A 1237 -5.71 9.97 -1.54
N TYR A 1238 -5.56 9.02 -0.63
CA TYR A 1238 -6.56 8.64 0.35
C TYR A 1238 -5.91 8.43 1.72
N PRO A 1239 -6.33 9.16 2.75
CA PRO A 1239 -5.84 8.96 4.10
C PRO A 1239 -6.40 7.65 4.67
N VAL A 1240 -5.51 6.69 4.95
CA VAL A 1240 -5.90 5.37 5.44
C VAL A 1240 -6.09 5.32 6.95
N ASN A 1241 -5.81 6.42 7.65
CA ASN A 1241 -6.04 6.56 9.09
C ASN A 1241 -7.50 6.40 9.52
N ARG A 1242 -8.46 6.46 8.58
CA ARG A 1242 -9.89 6.19 8.82
C ARG A 1242 -10.27 4.72 8.59
N LEU A 1243 -9.37 3.93 8.00
CA LEU A 1243 -9.52 2.50 7.77
C LEU A 1243 -8.90 1.75 8.95
N ARG A 1244 -9.56 0.67 9.42
CA ARG A 1244 -8.96 -0.24 10.41
C ARG A 1244 -7.77 -0.97 9.78
N LYS A 1245 -6.80 -1.40 10.59
CA LYS A 1245 -5.73 -2.28 10.12
C LYS A 1245 -6.31 -3.53 9.48
N GLY A 1246 -5.84 -3.89 8.30
CA GLY A 1246 -6.39 -5.02 7.55
C GLY A 1246 -6.31 -4.88 6.05
N VAL A 1247 -7.04 -5.76 5.36
CA VAL A 1247 -7.06 -5.87 3.91
C VAL A 1247 -8.34 -5.25 3.35
N TYR A 1248 -8.18 -4.36 2.38
CA TYR A 1248 -9.24 -3.71 1.63
C TYR A 1248 -9.08 -4.00 0.14
N ILE A 1249 -10.18 -3.91 -0.58
CA ILE A 1249 -10.19 -3.98 -2.04
C ILE A 1249 -10.50 -2.58 -2.56
N VAL A 1250 -9.68 -2.07 -3.46
CA VAL A 1250 -9.83 -0.74 -4.05
C VAL A 1250 -10.07 -0.90 -5.54
N VAL A 1251 -11.20 -0.38 -6.00
CA VAL A 1251 -11.64 -0.46 -7.39
C VAL A 1251 -11.64 0.94 -7.98
N ALA A 1252 -10.82 1.17 -9.00
CA ALA A 1252 -10.83 2.39 -9.80
C ALA A 1252 -11.61 2.15 -11.08
N THR A 1253 -12.55 3.04 -11.42
CA THR A 1253 -13.32 2.96 -12.67
C THR A 1253 -13.65 4.33 -13.24
N ASP A 1254 -13.55 4.49 -14.56
CA ASP A 1254 -14.05 5.68 -15.30
C ASP A 1254 -15.34 5.38 -16.09
N GLY A 1255 -15.94 4.20 -15.87
CA GLY A 1255 -17.09 3.69 -16.63
C GLY A 1255 -16.73 2.89 -17.89
N SER A 1256 -15.53 3.09 -18.45
CA SER A 1256 -14.98 2.35 -19.61
C SER A 1256 -13.80 1.45 -19.25
N PHE A 1257 -13.15 1.72 -18.14
CA PHE A 1257 -12.03 1.00 -17.52
C PHE A 1257 -12.40 0.64 -16.09
N THR A 1258 -12.01 -0.56 -15.63
CA THR A 1258 -12.10 -0.95 -14.21
C THR A 1258 -10.85 -1.74 -13.80
N ASP A 1259 -10.16 -1.30 -12.76
CA ASP A 1259 -9.02 -2.03 -12.19
C ASP A 1259 -9.18 -2.16 -10.68
N THR A 1260 -8.83 -3.34 -10.16
CA THR A 1260 -9.02 -3.71 -8.76
C THR A 1260 -7.68 -4.05 -8.14
N LYS A 1261 -7.37 -3.43 -7.01
CA LYS A 1261 -6.13 -3.62 -6.25
C LYS A 1261 -6.44 -3.91 -4.79
N LYS A 1262 -5.56 -4.65 -4.13
CA LYS A 1262 -5.64 -4.94 -2.71
C LYS A 1262 -4.86 -3.88 -1.94
N LEU A 1263 -5.48 -3.20 -0.98
CA LEU A 1263 -4.84 -2.26 -0.06
C LEU A 1263 -4.65 -2.92 1.31
N LEU A 1264 -3.42 -2.94 1.80
CA LEU A 1264 -3.10 -3.33 3.17
C LEU A 1264 -2.91 -2.08 4.01
N VAL A 1265 -3.68 -1.95 5.08
CA VAL A 1265 -3.57 -0.85 6.05
C VAL A 1265 -2.88 -1.39 7.30
N LYS A 1266 -1.76 -0.77 7.71
CA LYS A 1266 -0.85 -1.25 8.74
C LYS A 1266 -1.10 -0.74 10.14
#